data_AF-A0A7V9LEJ0-F1
#
_entry.id   AF-A0A7V9LEJ0-F1
#
_cell.length_a   1.000
_cell.length_b   1.000
_cell.length_c   1.000
_cell.angle_alpha   90.00
_cell.angle_beta   90.00
_cell.angle_gamma   90.00
#
_symmetry.space_group_name_H-M   'P 1'
#
loop_
_entity.id
_entity.type
_entity.pdbx_description
1 polymer ?
#
loop_
_entity_poly.entity_id
_entity_poly.type
_entity_poly.pdbx_seq_one_letter_code
_entity_poly.pdbx_strand_id
1 'polypeptide(L)'
;MRFPTDDAEQQLTIQTPIARGNATFGSLDQGGDNDTLLPTSDGIVAYTSTATGQPTPFPFPSFVPQGKGTPRFVQPITPQHLSIIGVDADGVTLSYTAFDVGQQQPTDLADAPMCGGTANDLANAAYEDVIDVFDVAPQHQVIAMWLRPVDLPARLCVIAIDFVDPGYTVTEIPVSPTPPTSRPVLANLRGQECPSLVVSHGNQLAEYKAASATRPCSFATTPTPLTGAPAGAAPVGTVTLEPVIAGASKFALALSSGVYSLTNNALEELYGSDRPMRRIRTIDMDGDGDLDAVATSFNAFPIGSDDIDLLDRRPAGFLRFRFDTETEVQTFLLGDFDGNELPDVAYVDVGGAGNRLQIAYGVTDQLLPGVTVGTFSTLLSIIPTQIIDSTDRLGAIDDLAVLFIDDDVQAQDRPPSSEPPRPIQSVPALALLHGSPQRTMLAFFDPRPQFPPPTSASQFRGVITGKFTDDSIGNDVLAIEQEGPRSTVYLSRGAAGAELGINSASDTDDIASCSSDNGQPAPSVFCVDDAHYLAWSAPGALHDTVLAVDAQFKVIGFDPATIDGDDIVLAPWLDRFTPPKGEVVRELQQIELAGVQKLMIGLGLPSGFDGVTVGGLFLCDFDPLAGPTGCVDVSAKLAELAPRDDGATYVCFDAGIASMALARRFEPPTGDPQELVVLCSTRTEFDGMVFSNGSTLYRLPFDLSRAERLIDVAFADAFQVGDATGDGIDDIVVREGAFQAITIYRQCTSRDRTCGFGTGAEPSVGGK
;
A
#
# COMPACT_ATOMS: atom_id res chain seq x y z
N MET A 1 -42.72 -7.33 3.61
CA MET A 1 -41.67 -7.44 2.59
C MET A 1 -40.55 -8.26 3.25
N ARG A 2 -40.25 -9.46 2.77
CA ARG A 2 -39.16 -10.31 3.27
C ARG A 2 -38.21 -10.54 2.10
N PHE A 3 -36.94 -10.24 2.29
CA PHE A 3 -35.88 -10.42 1.32
C PHE A 3 -35.44 -11.91 1.27
N PRO A 4 -35.13 -12.47 0.10
CA PRO A 4 -34.30 -13.67 -0.02
C PRO A 4 -32.83 -13.28 0.18
N THR A 5 -32.10 -14.06 0.97
CA THR A 5 -30.69 -13.85 1.35
C THR A 5 -29.66 -14.44 0.37
N ASP A 6 -30.10 -14.90 -0.81
CA ASP A 6 -29.32 -15.92 -1.54
C ASP A 6 -28.89 -15.54 -2.97
N ASP A 7 -29.12 -14.31 -3.44
CA ASP A 7 -28.48 -13.81 -4.68
C ASP A 7 -27.34 -12.87 -4.31
N ALA A 8 -26.11 -13.32 -4.56
CA ALA A 8 -24.84 -12.74 -4.11
C ALA A 8 -24.74 -11.21 -4.35
N GLU A 9 -25.00 -10.43 -3.29
CA GLU A 9 -24.39 -9.11 -3.15
C GLU A 9 -22.88 -9.31 -3.15
N GLN A 10 -22.17 -8.70 -4.11
CA GLN A 10 -20.71 -8.64 -4.06
C GLN A 10 -20.31 -7.66 -2.97
N GLN A 11 -20.32 -8.14 -1.72
CA GLN A 11 -19.70 -7.47 -0.60
C GLN A 11 -18.19 -7.72 -0.70
N LEU A 12 -17.43 -6.66 -0.93
CA LEU A 12 -15.99 -6.70 -0.71
C LEU A 12 -15.76 -6.28 0.73
N THR A 13 -15.32 -7.21 1.56
CA THR A 13 -14.93 -6.96 2.94
C THR A 13 -13.41 -7.01 3.05
N ILE A 14 -12.80 -5.88 3.43
CA ILE A 14 -11.37 -5.81 3.77
C ILE A 14 -11.26 -5.68 5.28
N GLN A 15 -10.44 -6.53 5.91
CA GLN A 15 -10.06 -6.29 7.31
C GLN A 15 -8.88 -5.32 7.33
N THR A 16 -8.97 -4.36 8.22
CA THR A 16 -8.00 -3.26 8.33
C THR A 16 -7.33 -3.31 9.70
N PRO A 17 -6.15 -2.71 9.88
CA PRO A 17 -5.59 -2.53 11.21
C PRO A 17 -6.57 -1.80 12.13
N ILE A 18 -6.33 -1.90 13.45
CA ILE A 18 -7.20 -1.23 14.43
C ILE A 18 -7.11 0.28 14.21
N ALA A 19 -8.12 0.85 13.55
CA ALA A 19 -8.25 2.29 13.39
C ALA A 19 -8.28 2.97 14.77
N ARG A 20 -7.49 4.05 14.91
CA ARG A 20 -7.38 4.87 16.12
C ARG A 20 -8.12 6.20 16.02
N GLY A 21 -8.74 6.44 14.87
CA GLY A 21 -9.58 7.58 14.56
C GLY A 21 -10.53 7.23 13.41
N ASN A 22 -11.21 8.22 12.85
CA ASN A 22 -12.12 8.01 11.74
C ASN A 22 -11.36 7.81 10.43
N ALA A 23 -11.97 7.02 9.54
CA ALA A 23 -11.54 6.96 8.16
C ALA A 23 -11.79 8.32 7.50
N THR A 24 -10.89 8.73 6.62
CA THR A 24 -11.11 9.89 5.77
C THR A 24 -11.03 9.48 4.31
N PHE A 25 -11.78 10.18 3.48
CA PHE A 25 -11.87 9.89 2.06
C PHE A 25 -11.58 11.12 1.23
N GLY A 26 -10.89 10.90 0.12
CA GLY A 26 -10.62 11.92 -0.87
C GLY A 26 -9.74 11.38 -1.99
N SER A 27 -9.77 12.02 -3.15
CA SER A 27 -8.89 11.66 -4.27
C SER A 27 -7.46 12.14 -3.99
N LEU A 28 -6.58 11.19 -3.66
CA LEU A 28 -5.14 11.39 -3.54
C LEU A 28 -4.45 11.27 -4.90
N ASP A 29 -5.04 10.52 -5.84
CA ASP A 29 -4.47 10.23 -7.16
C ASP A 29 -5.02 11.09 -8.33
N GLN A 30 -5.96 11.98 -8.07
CA GLN A 30 -6.67 12.78 -9.09
C GLN A 30 -7.49 11.95 -10.10
N GLY A 31 -7.72 10.67 -9.83
CA GLY A 31 -8.56 9.78 -10.63
C GLY A 31 -10.04 10.19 -10.63
N GLY A 32 -10.44 11.03 -9.67
CA GLY A 32 -11.83 11.39 -9.42
C GLY A 32 -12.53 10.43 -8.47
N ASP A 33 -11.88 9.30 -8.16
CA ASP A 33 -12.37 8.28 -7.27
C ASP A 33 -11.94 8.61 -5.83
N ASN A 34 -12.72 8.14 -4.85
CA ASN A 34 -12.42 8.42 -3.44
C ASN A 34 -11.50 7.33 -2.87
N ASP A 35 -10.29 7.73 -2.51
CA ASP A 35 -9.38 6.89 -1.74
C ASP A 35 -9.79 6.89 -0.26
N THR A 36 -9.50 5.82 0.46
CA THR A 36 -9.80 5.68 1.90
C THR A 36 -8.51 5.70 2.69
N LEU A 37 -8.39 6.58 3.68
CA LEU A 37 -7.28 6.66 4.62
C LEU A 37 -7.73 6.30 6.03
N LEU A 38 -6.94 5.48 6.72
CA LEU A 38 -7.22 4.99 8.06
C LEU A 38 -6.06 5.34 8.98
N PRO A 39 -6.27 6.13 10.04
CA PRO A 39 -5.23 6.40 11.03
C PRO A 39 -5.10 5.19 11.96
N THR A 40 -3.88 4.68 12.12
CA THR A 40 -3.53 3.56 12.98
C THR A 40 -2.62 4.04 14.12
N SER A 41 -2.23 3.15 15.04
CA SER A 41 -1.30 3.55 16.12
C SER A 41 0.11 3.86 15.61
N ASP A 42 0.47 3.32 14.46
CA ASP A 42 1.81 3.33 13.88
C ASP A 42 1.90 4.12 12.57
N GLY A 43 0.80 4.49 11.94
CA GLY A 43 0.83 5.24 10.69
C GLY A 43 -0.56 5.52 10.14
N ILE A 44 -0.62 5.64 8.83
CA ILE A 44 -1.81 5.82 8.03
C ILE A 44 -1.80 4.73 6.97
N VAL A 45 -2.90 3.99 6.88
CA VAL A 45 -3.13 3.03 5.80
C VAL A 45 -4.01 3.67 4.75
N ALA A 46 -3.71 3.46 3.47
CA ALA A 46 -4.62 3.90 2.41
C ALA A 46 -4.91 2.88 1.33
N TYR A 47 -6.13 3.00 0.82
CA TYR A 47 -6.64 2.25 -0.31
C TYR A 47 -7.10 3.24 -1.36
N THR A 48 -6.65 3.05 -2.59
CA THR A 48 -7.19 3.72 -3.75
C THR A 48 -8.28 2.91 -4.41
N SER A 49 -9.31 3.60 -4.89
CA SER A 49 -10.32 3.00 -5.74
C SER A 49 -9.73 2.84 -7.14
N THR A 50 -9.68 1.62 -7.65
CA THR A 50 -9.37 1.40 -9.07
C THR A 50 -10.65 1.38 -9.88
N ALA A 51 -10.57 1.74 -11.16
CA ALA A 51 -11.66 1.58 -12.14
C ALA A 51 -12.24 0.15 -12.25
N THR A 52 -11.64 -0.85 -11.58
CA THR A 52 -12.15 -2.23 -11.49
C THR A 52 -13.01 -2.48 -10.25
N GLY A 53 -13.20 -1.46 -9.40
CA GLY A 53 -13.97 -1.54 -8.17
C GLY A 53 -13.27 -2.23 -7.01
N GLN A 54 -12.02 -2.65 -7.19
CA GLN A 54 -11.22 -3.25 -6.12
C GLN A 54 -10.32 -2.17 -5.51
N PRO A 55 -10.51 -1.84 -4.22
CA PRO A 55 -9.53 -1.12 -3.44
C PRO A 55 -8.15 -1.77 -3.56
N THR A 56 -7.18 -0.99 -4.00
CA THR A 56 -5.77 -1.36 -4.05
C THR A 56 -4.96 -0.44 -3.15
N PRO A 57 -3.82 -0.88 -2.60
CA PRO A 57 -2.86 -0.01 -1.92
C PRO A 57 -2.56 1.27 -2.69
N PHE A 58 -2.64 2.41 -2.00
CA PHE A 58 -2.21 3.70 -2.52
C PHE A 58 -0.72 3.94 -2.21
N PRO A 59 0.18 4.11 -3.19
CA PRO A 59 1.61 4.16 -2.94
C PRO A 59 2.00 5.48 -2.26
N PHE A 60 2.26 5.44 -0.96
CA PHE A 60 2.85 6.56 -0.25
C PHE A 60 4.38 6.53 -0.37
N PRO A 61 5.03 7.59 -0.88
CA PRO A 61 6.48 7.63 -0.97
C PRO A 61 7.06 7.87 0.43
N SER A 62 7.74 6.85 0.93
CA SER A 62 8.63 6.94 2.07
C SER A 62 10.03 7.22 1.54
N PHE A 63 10.41 8.51 1.47
CA PHE A 63 11.76 9.04 1.27
C PHE A 63 12.69 8.37 0.20
N VAL A 64 13.35 9.18 -0.62
CA VAL A 64 14.71 8.88 -1.10
C VAL A 64 15.55 10.06 -0.61
N PRO A 65 16.62 9.86 0.19
CA PRO A 65 17.32 10.98 0.81
C PRO A 65 17.78 11.97 -0.26
N GLN A 66 17.27 13.20 -0.18
CA GLN A 66 17.67 14.26 -1.10
C GLN A 66 19.20 14.43 -1.05
N GLY A 67 19.86 14.36 -2.21
CA GLY A 67 21.31 14.48 -2.31
C GLY A 67 22.09 13.16 -2.25
N LYS A 68 21.44 12.00 -2.22
CA LYS A 68 22.09 10.69 -2.47
C LYS A 68 21.99 10.22 -3.93
N GLY A 69 21.44 11.10 -4.76
CA GLY A 69 21.21 10.95 -6.20
C GLY A 69 20.12 9.94 -6.53
N THR A 70 20.13 9.39 -7.75
CA THR A 70 19.03 8.59 -8.29
C THR A 70 19.29 7.10 -8.01
N PRO A 71 18.57 6.45 -7.07
CA PRO A 71 18.66 5.01 -6.89
C PRO A 71 18.34 4.28 -8.19
N ARG A 72 19.11 3.24 -8.48
CA ARG A 72 19.01 2.44 -9.72
C ARG A 72 18.71 0.98 -9.45
N PHE A 73 19.19 0.46 -8.34
CA PHE A 73 18.95 -0.90 -7.89
C PHE A 73 18.93 -0.90 -6.36
N VAL A 74 18.01 -1.66 -5.76
CA VAL A 74 17.87 -1.74 -4.30
C VAL A 74 17.69 -3.19 -3.90
N GLN A 75 18.34 -3.59 -2.82
CA GLN A 75 18.39 -4.95 -2.33
C GLN A 75 18.45 -4.99 -0.79
N PRO A 76 17.66 -5.84 -0.12
CA PRO A 76 17.78 -6.03 1.33
C PRO A 76 19.12 -6.66 1.72
N ILE A 77 19.66 -6.22 2.84
CA ILE A 77 20.82 -6.78 3.54
C ILE A 77 20.33 -7.64 4.71
N THR A 78 19.36 -7.12 5.44
CA THR A 78 18.55 -7.81 6.45
C THR A 78 17.11 -7.32 6.27
N PRO A 79 16.11 -7.87 6.98
CA PRO A 79 14.75 -7.35 6.93
C PRO A 79 14.64 -5.85 7.29
N GLN A 80 15.65 -5.35 8.01
CA GLN A 80 15.76 -3.99 8.51
C GLN A 80 16.82 -3.14 7.79
N HIS A 81 17.58 -3.66 6.85
CA HIS A 81 18.64 -2.87 6.20
C HIS A 81 18.52 -3.03 4.69
N LEU A 82 18.57 -1.94 3.94
CA LEU A 82 18.58 -1.94 2.48
C LEU A 82 19.91 -1.42 1.96
N SER A 83 20.32 -1.93 0.81
CA SER A 83 21.40 -1.38 0.01
C SER A 83 20.83 -0.81 -1.28
N ILE A 84 21.38 0.31 -1.70
CA ILE A 84 21.05 1.02 -2.92
C ILE A 84 22.32 1.13 -3.75
N ILE A 85 22.23 0.75 -5.01
CA ILE A 85 23.19 1.15 -6.03
C ILE A 85 22.52 2.27 -6.82
N GLY A 86 23.11 3.46 -6.78
CA GLY A 86 22.54 4.68 -7.34
C GLY A 86 23.61 5.54 -8.01
N VAL A 87 23.18 6.61 -8.68
CA VAL A 87 24.11 7.68 -9.06
C VAL A 87 24.20 8.68 -7.91
N ASP A 88 25.35 9.32 -7.73
CA ASP A 88 25.57 10.36 -6.71
C ASP A 88 24.71 11.61 -6.92
N ALA A 89 24.79 12.56 -5.98
CA ALA A 89 24.06 13.84 -6.03
C ALA A 89 24.26 14.63 -7.34
N ASP A 90 25.44 14.49 -7.94
CA ASP A 90 25.81 15.15 -9.20
C ASP A 90 25.24 14.41 -10.43
N GLY A 91 24.67 13.22 -10.22
CA GLY A 91 24.07 12.37 -11.26
C GLY A 91 25.09 11.69 -12.16
N VAL A 92 26.36 11.62 -11.76
CA VAL A 92 27.47 11.18 -12.63
C VAL A 92 28.06 9.87 -12.16
N THR A 93 28.44 9.77 -10.88
CA THR A 93 29.21 8.62 -10.38
C THR A 93 28.28 7.58 -9.82
N LEU A 94 28.55 6.30 -10.14
CA LEU A 94 27.84 5.20 -9.51
C LEU A 94 28.36 5.01 -8.07
N SER A 95 27.46 4.97 -7.10
CA SER A 95 27.73 4.70 -5.69
C SER A 95 26.88 3.54 -5.18
N TYR A 96 27.39 2.90 -4.15
CA TYR A 96 26.69 1.96 -3.30
C TYR A 96 26.43 2.66 -1.97
N THR A 97 25.19 2.70 -1.53
CA THR A 97 24.78 3.28 -0.25
C THR A 97 23.98 2.23 0.50
N ALA A 98 24.21 2.09 1.81
CA ALA A 98 23.43 1.19 2.65
C ALA A 98 22.64 1.99 3.67
N PHE A 99 21.48 1.47 4.05
CA PHE A 99 20.48 2.12 4.87
C PHE A 99 19.86 1.16 5.89
N ASP A 100 19.38 1.69 7.02
CA ASP A 100 18.57 0.97 8.02
C ASP A 100 17.08 1.30 7.90
N VAL A 101 16.30 0.46 7.21
CA VAL A 101 14.85 0.61 7.03
C VAL A 101 14.00 -0.10 8.08
N GLY A 102 14.60 -0.77 9.05
CA GLY A 102 13.86 -1.42 10.15
C GLY A 102 13.35 -0.41 11.16
N GLN A 103 13.85 0.80 11.07
CA GLN A 103 13.24 1.98 11.64
C GLN A 103 12.44 2.64 10.53
N GLN A 104 11.46 3.45 10.91
CA GLN A 104 10.56 4.07 9.95
C GLN A 104 11.32 4.87 8.85
N GLN A 105 12.62 5.25 9.07
CA GLN A 105 13.41 6.18 8.24
C GLN A 105 14.79 5.62 8.12
N PRO A 106 15.34 5.62 6.91
CA PRO A 106 16.60 4.99 6.72
C PRO A 106 17.78 5.89 6.96
N THR A 107 18.55 5.49 7.94
CA THR A 107 19.86 6.06 8.24
C THR A 107 20.92 5.48 7.32
N ASP A 108 21.76 6.34 6.73
CA ASP A 108 22.96 5.92 6.02
C ASP A 108 23.86 5.07 6.94
N LEU A 109 24.17 3.85 6.51
CA LEU A 109 25.12 2.96 7.15
C LEU A 109 26.50 3.03 6.48
N ALA A 110 26.53 3.19 5.16
CA ALA A 110 27.75 3.20 4.37
C ALA A 110 27.54 3.90 3.02
N ASP A 111 28.62 4.45 2.46
CA ASP A 111 28.67 4.96 1.09
C ASP A 111 30.03 4.61 0.43
N ALA A 112 29.98 4.14 -0.82
CA ALA A 112 31.13 3.57 -1.54
C ALA A 112 31.07 3.84 -3.05
N PRO A 113 32.14 4.35 -3.69
CA PRO A 113 32.19 4.46 -5.14
C PRO A 113 32.30 3.08 -5.80
N MET A 114 31.57 2.89 -6.90
CA MET A 114 31.40 1.58 -7.55
C MET A 114 32.38 1.37 -8.71
N CYS A 115 33.61 0.90 -8.44
CA CYS A 115 34.63 0.58 -9.46
C CYS A 115 34.89 1.72 -10.49
N GLY A 116 34.66 2.99 -10.11
CA GLY A 116 34.73 4.12 -11.04
C GLY A 116 33.70 4.04 -12.17
N GLY A 117 32.54 3.42 -11.90
CA GLY A 117 31.40 3.37 -12.80
C GLY A 117 30.66 4.71 -12.85
N THR A 118 29.98 4.95 -13.96
CA THR A 118 29.16 6.16 -14.17
C THR A 118 27.70 5.81 -14.44
N ALA A 119 26.81 6.81 -14.35
CA ALA A 119 25.41 6.68 -14.73
C ALA A 119 25.21 6.03 -16.12
N ASN A 120 26.08 6.36 -17.07
CA ASN A 120 26.02 5.86 -18.44
C ASN A 120 26.41 4.38 -18.56
N ASP A 121 27.16 3.84 -17.60
CA ASP A 121 27.62 2.45 -17.62
C ASP A 121 26.46 1.47 -17.37
N LEU A 122 25.33 1.96 -16.83
CA LEU A 122 24.12 1.20 -16.56
C LEU A 122 22.91 1.63 -17.41
N ALA A 123 22.94 2.80 -18.05
CA ALA A 123 21.79 3.41 -18.73
C ALA A 123 21.16 2.60 -19.87
N ASN A 124 21.80 1.51 -20.33
CA ASN A 124 21.37 0.71 -21.48
C ASN A 124 21.04 -0.76 -21.14
N ALA A 125 20.99 -1.14 -19.86
CA ALA A 125 20.66 -2.49 -19.43
C ALA A 125 19.56 -2.46 -18.36
N ALA A 126 18.62 -3.40 -18.39
CA ALA A 126 17.80 -3.67 -17.22
C ALA A 126 18.74 -4.11 -16.08
N TYR A 127 18.69 -3.43 -14.94
CA TYR A 127 19.64 -3.62 -13.83
C TYR A 127 19.74 -5.08 -13.37
N GLU A 128 18.61 -5.78 -13.43
CA GLU A 128 18.47 -7.17 -13.01
C GLU A 128 19.15 -8.18 -13.97
N ASP A 129 19.51 -7.75 -15.18
CA ASP A 129 20.30 -8.52 -16.16
C ASP A 129 21.81 -8.23 -16.05
N VAL A 130 22.23 -7.33 -15.16
CA VAL A 130 23.64 -6.96 -14.98
C VAL A 130 24.15 -7.08 -13.55
N ILE A 131 23.28 -7.19 -12.55
CA ILE A 131 23.62 -7.31 -11.13
C ILE A 131 23.14 -8.67 -10.58
N ASP A 132 23.94 -9.27 -9.71
CA ASP A 132 23.55 -10.41 -8.88
C ASP A 132 24.07 -10.23 -7.45
N VAL A 133 23.31 -10.73 -6.47
CA VAL A 133 23.60 -10.57 -5.04
C VAL A 133 23.55 -11.92 -4.35
N PHE A 134 24.50 -12.16 -3.45
CA PHE A 134 24.60 -13.39 -2.67
C PHE A 134 24.82 -13.08 -1.20
N ASP A 135 23.91 -13.58 -0.37
CA ASP A 135 24.01 -13.52 1.09
C ASP A 135 24.98 -14.61 1.59
N VAL A 136 26.17 -14.18 2.01
CA VAL A 136 27.20 -15.07 2.56
C VAL A 136 26.81 -15.54 3.96
N ALA A 137 26.26 -14.61 4.74
CA ALA A 137 25.76 -14.77 6.10
C ALA A 137 24.83 -13.58 6.40
N PRO A 138 24.05 -13.60 7.49
CA PRO A 138 23.37 -12.39 7.94
C PRO A 138 24.36 -11.23 7.99
N GLN A 139 23.98 -10.06 7.43
CA GLN A 139 24.82 -8.85 7.40
C GLN A 139 26.11 -8.95 6.55
N HIS A 140 26.25 -9.99 5.71
CA HIS A 140 27.41 -10.14 4.82
C HIS A 140 26.95 -10.49 3.41
N GLN A 141 27.26 -9.61 2.48
CA GLN A 141 26.80 -9.74 1.10
C GLN A 141 27.95 -9.67 0.13
N VAL A 142 27.80 -10.37 -0.99
CA VAL A 142 28.61 -10.14 -2.18
C VAL A 142 27.70 -9.70 -3.30
N ILE A 143 28.07 -8.60 -3.95
CA ILE A 143 27.36 -8.06 -5.12
C ILE A 143 28.30 -8.16 -6.30
N ALA A 144 27.86 -8.79 -7.39
CA ALA A 144 28.58 -8.83 -8.65
C ALA A 144 27.81 -8.05 -9.72
N MET A 145 28.49 -7.18 -10.47
CA MET A 145 27.85 -6.39 -11.50
C MET A 145 28.69 -6.16 -12.76
N TRP A 146 28.03 -6.09 -13.90
CA TRP A 146 28.62 -5.65 -15.15
C TRP A 146 28.54 -4.13 -15.31
N LEU A 147 29.69 -3.48 -15.48
CA LEU A 147 29.79 -2.09 -15.94
C LEU A 147 30.08 -2.08 -17.44
N ARG A 148 29.28 -1.35 -18.23
CA ARG A 148 29.40 -1.29 -19.70
C ARG A 148 29.69 0.14 -20.17
N PRO A 149 30.90 0.66 -19.90
CA PRO A 149 31.26 2.00 -20.34
C PRO A 149 31.23 2.14 -21.87
N VAL A 150 30.79 3.29 -22.35
CA VAL A 150 30.79 3.63 -23.77
C VAL A 150 32.24 3.65 -24.28
N ASP A 151 32.50 2.99 -25.41
CA ASP A 151 33.81 2.88 -26.07
C ASP A 151 34.93 2.17 -25.28
N LEU A 152 34.60 1.52 -24.17
CA LEU A 152 35.54 0.76 -23.35
C LEU A 152 35.06 -0.70 -23.16
N PRO A 153 35.97 -1.65 -22.91
CA PRO A 153 35.57 -3.02 -22.59
C PRO A 153 34.68 -3.09 -21.36
N ALA A 154 33.73 -4.04 -21.34
CA ALA A 154 32.93 -4.31 -20.16
C ALA A 154 33.83 -4.75 -18.99
N ARG A 155 33.47 -4.30 -17.77
CA ARG A 155 34.19 -4.61 -16.53
C ARG A 155 33.26 -5.33 -15.57
N LEU A 156 33.77 -6.33 -14.86
CA LEU A 156 33.05 -7.03 -13.81
C LEU A 156 33.49 -6.47 -12.46
N CYS A 157 32.59 -5.77 -11.79
CA CYS A 157 32.83 -5.20 -10.46
C CYS A 157 32.23 -6.14 -9.41
N VAL A 158 32.98 -6.45 -8.36
CA VAL A 158 32.50 -7.23 -7.23
C VAL A 158 32.71 -6.45 -5.94
N ILE A 159 31.65 -6.32 -5.15
CA ILE A 159 31.68 -5.74 -3.81
C ILE A 159 31.47 -6.87 -2.81
N ALA A 160 32.35 -7.01 -1.83
CA ALA A 160 32.06 -7.78 -0.63
C ALA A 160 31.87 -6.83 0.55
N ILE A 161 30.75 -6.99 1.24
CA ILE A 161 30.28 -6.10 2.29
C ILE A 161 30.20 -6.87 3.60
N ASP A 162 30.71 -6.26 4.67
CA ASP A 162 30.64 -6.75 6.05
C ASP A 162 30.06 -5.62 6.90
N PHE A 163 28.84 -5.81 7.40
CA PHE A 163 28.15 -4.81 8.22
C PHE A 163 28.43 -4.95 9.71
N VAL A 164 29.13 -5.99 10.15
CA VAL A 164 29.54 -6.14 11.55
C VAL A 164 30.71 -5.22 11.87
N ASP A 165 31.59 -4.99 10.88
CA ASP A 165 32.66 -3.98 10.92
C ASP A 165 32.55 -3.15 9.62
N PRO A 166 31.82 -2.01 9.63
CA PRO A 166 31.23 -1.36 8.46
C PRO A 166 32.27 -1.04 7.39
N GLY A 167 32.49 -2.04 6.55
CA GLY A 167 33.63 -2.15 5.67
C GLY A 167 33.21 -2.85 4.41
N TYR A 168 33.69 -2.32 3.30
CA TYR A 168 33.46 -2.89 1.98
C TYR A 168 34.79 -3.07 1.28
N THR A 169 34.86 -4.09 0.44
CA THR A 169 35.96 -4.30 -0.49
C THR A 169 35.41 -4.33 -1.89
N VAL A 170 35.95 -3.46 -2.75
CA VAL A 170 35.57 -3.36 -4.16
C VAL A 170 36.72 -3.93 -4.99
N THR A 171 36.42 -4.95 -5.79
CA THR A 171 37.41 -5.63 -6.64
C THR A 171 36.93 -5.68 -8.08
N GLU A 172 37.77 -5.23 -9.01
CA GLU A 172 37.55 -5.44 -10.44
C GLU A 172 38.07 -6.83 -10.84
N ILE A 173 37.23 -7.64 -11.48
CA ILE A 173 37.58 -8.97 -11.98
C ILE A 173 37.92 -8.86 -13.46
N PRO A 174 39.13 -9.27 -13.88
CA PRO A 174 39.49 -9.25 -15.29
C PRO A 174 38.66 -10.27 -16.06
N VAL A 175 37.95 -9.78 -17.07
CA VAL A 175 37.08 -10.55 -17.97
C VAL A 175 37.47 -10.31 -19.43
N SER A 176 37.06 -11.22 -20.30
CA SER A 176 37.27 -11.06 -21.75
C SER A 176 36.58 -9.79 -22.27
N PRO A 177 37.16 -9.06 -23.23
CA PRO A 177 36.60 -7.82 -23.76
C PRO A 177 35.30 -7.99 -24.58
N THR A 178 34.80 -9.22 -24.72
CA THR A 178 33.54 -9.47 -25.43
C THR A 178 32.38 -9.02 -24.55
N PRO A 179 31.41 -8.24 -25.06
CA PRO A 179 30.26 -7.81 -24.28
C PRO A 179 29.56 -9.04 -23.65
N PRO A 180 29.30 -9.02 -22.33
CA PRO A 180 28.61 -10.12 -21.68
C PRO A 180 27.19 -10.21 -22.23
N THR A 181 26.77 -11.43 -22.58
CA THR A 181 25.42 -11.72 -23.05
C THR A 181 24.47 -12.11 -21.91
N SER A 182 24.98 -12.19 -20.67
CA SER A 182 24.24 -12.63 -19.49
C SER A 182 24.70 -11.90 -18.23
N ARG A 183 23.85 -11.93 -17.19
CA ARG A 183 24.23 -11.50 -15.85
C ARG A 183 25.35 -12.37 -15.27
N PRO A 184 26.18 -11.84 -14.34
CA PRO A 184 27.03 -12.69 -13.53
C PRO A 184 26.16 -13.46 -12.52
N VAL A 185 26.60 -14.63 -12.07
CA VAL A 185 25.91 -15.38 -11.01
C VAL A 185 26.89 -15.74 -9.90
N LEU A 186 26.58 -15.34 -8.68
CA LEU A 186 27.28 -15.76 -7.47
C LEU A 186 26.66 -17.07 -6.98
N ALA A 187 27.50 -18.09 -6.83
CA ALA A 187 27.06 -19.45 -6.57
C ALA A 187 27.98 -20.18 -5.59
N ASN A 188 27.42 -20.74 -4.53
CA ASN A 188 28.15 -21.60 -3.59
C ASN A 188 28.30 -23.04 -4.12
N LEU A 189 28.91 -23.18 -5.30
CA LEU A 189 29.05 -24.46 -5.98
C LEU A 189 29.90 -25.48 -5.21
N ARG A 190 30.66 -25.04 -4.19
CA ARG A 190 31.67 -25.83 -3.49
C ARG A 190 31.37 -26.05 -2.00
N GLY A 191 30.24 -25.54 -1.50
CA GLY A 191 29.89 -25.61 -0.07
C GLY A 191 30.85 -24.83 0.83
N GLN A 192 31.44 -23.74 0.33
CA GLN A 192 32.30 -22.84 1.10
C GLN A 192 31.48 -21.65 1.62
N GLU A 193 32.01 -20.86 2.55
CA GLU A 193 31.31 -19.65 3.03
C GLU A 193 31.19 -18.62 1.89
N CYS A 194 32.31 -18.30 1.23
CA CYS A 194 32.32 -17.39 0.10
C CYS A 194 31.85 -18.06 -1.21
N PRO A 195 30.98 -17.41 -2.00
CA PRO A 195 30.51 -17.94 -3.28
C PRO A 195 31.62 -17.93 -4.32
N SER A 196 31.43 -18.73 -5.38
CA SER A 196 32.15 -18.59 -6.64
C SER A 196 31.37 -17.68 -7.58
N LEU A 197 32.06 -17.04 -8.52
CA LEU A 197 31.45 -16.15 -9.52
C LEU A 197 31.42 -16.85 -10.88
N VAL A 198 30.23 -17.06 -11.42
CA VAL A 198 30.00 -17.74 -12.69
C VAL A 198 29.58 -16.73 -13.74
N VAL A 199 30.24 -16.76 -14.90
CA VAL A 199 29.92 -15.89 -16.03
C VAL A 199 29.92 -16.65 -17.35
N SER A 200 29.24 -16.09 -18.34
CA SER A 200 29.40 -16.52 -19.73
C SER A 200 30.75 -16.05 -20.28
N HIS A 201 31.50 -16.96 -20.89
CA HIS A 201 32.78 -16.69 -21.53
C HIS A 201 32.79 -17.29 -22.95
N GLY A 202 32.30 -16.50 -23.91
CA GLY A 202 31.99 -16.99 -25.25
C GLY A 202 30.81 -17.96 -25.22
N ASN A 203 30.97 -19.16 -25.77
CA ASN A 203 29.93 -20.21 -25.77
C ASN A 203 30.05 -21.19 -24.58
N GLN A 204 30.85 -20.84 -23.56
CA GLN A 204 31.14 -21.68 -22.40
C GLN A 204 30.87 -20.91 -21.10
N LEU A 205 30.67 -21.65 -20.01
CA LEU A 205 30.62 -21.08 -18.67
C LEU A 205 31.99 -21.11 -18.01
N ALA A 206 32.28 -20.08 -17.23
CA ALA A 206 33.52 -19.89 -16.50
C ALA A 206 33.25 -19.63 -15.01
N GLU A 207 33.93 -20.37 -14.13
CA GLU A 207 33.91 -20.21 -12.67
C GLU A 207 35.17 -19.48 -12.20
N TYR A 208 35.01 -18.27 -11.66
CA TYR A 208 36.00 -17.60 -10.82
C TYR A 208 35.79 -18.06 -9.38
N LYS A 209 36.62 -19.00 -8.94
CA LYS A 209 36.54 -19.57 -7.58
C LYS A 209 36.83 -18.51 -6.52
N ALA A 210 36.25 -18.68 -5.34
CA ALA A 210 36.67 -17.89 -4.18
C ALA A 210 38.18 -18.06 -3.95
N ALA A 211 38.91 -16.94 -3.87
CA ALA A 211 40.33 -16.90 -3.52
C ALA A 211 40.55 -17.05 -2.01
N SER A 212 39.58 -16.59 -1.21
CA SER A 212 39.49 -16.82 0.23
C SER A 212 38.23 -17.62 0.53
N ALA A 213 38.36 -18.68 1.33
CA ALA A 213 37.21 -19.46 1.81
C ALA A 213 36.48 -18.78 2.98
N THR A 214 37.05 -17.69 3.54
CA THR A 214 36.52 -16.93 4.68
C THR A 214 36.37 -15.45 4.32
N ARG A 215 35.55 -14.73 5.09
CA ARG A 215 35.36 -13.27 4.97
C ARG A 215 36.65 -12.46 5.20
N PRO A 216 36.80 -11.29 4.56
CA PRO A 216 35.97 -10.78 3.45
C PRO A 216 36.19 -11.62 2.17
N CYS A 217 35.14 -11.80 1.38
CA CYS A 217 35.20 -12.65 0.18
C CYS A 217 36.02 -11.99 -0.93
N SER A 218 36.84 -12.81 -1.60
CA SER A 218 37.64 -12.41 -2.75
C SER A 218 37.64 -13.52 -3.80
N PHE A 219 37.95 -13.18 -5.05
CA PHE A 219 37.82 -14.09 -6.19
C PHE A 219 39.17 -14.30 -6.88
N ALA A 220 39.38 -15.50 -7.42
CA ALA A 220 40.50 -15.77 -8.28
C ALA A 220 40.45 -14.86 -9.52
N THR A 221 41.60 -14.52 -10.09
CA THR A 221 41.67 -13.70 -11.32
C THR A 221 41.68 -14.54 -12.60
N THR A 222 41.79 -15.86 -12.48
CA THR A 222 41.79 -16.81 -13.61
C THR A 222 40.56 -17.71 -13.52
N PRO A 223 39.67 -17.71 -14.53
CA PRO A 223 38.49 -18.56 -14.51
C PRO A 223 38.84 -20.03 -14.80
N THR A 224 38.06 -20.95 -14.23
CA THR A 224 38.06 -22.37 -14.57
C THR A 224 36.84 -22.68 -15.45
N PRO A 225 36.98 -23.33 -16.61
CA PRO A 225 35.83 -23.74 -17.42
C PRO A 225 34.92 -24.71 -16.67
N LEU A 226 33.61 -24.50 -16.72
CA LEU A 226 32.61 -25.46 -16.27
C LEU A 226 32.17 -26.32 -17.45
N THR A 227 32.34 -27.63 -17.32
CA THR A 227 31.95 -28.60 -18.36
C THR A 227 30.54 -29.14 -18.11
N GLY A 228 29.84 -29.61 -19.15
CA GLY A 228 28.49 -30.18 -19.02
C GLY A 228 27.34 -29.21 -19.30
N ALA A 229 27.57 -27.90 -19.27
CA ALA A 229 26.56 -26.92 -19.70
C ALA A 229 26.29 -27.02 -21.21
N PRO A 230 25.02 -26.89 -21.65
CA PRO A 230 24.70 -26.73 -23.06
C PRO A 230 25.40 -25.52 -23.67
N ALA A 231 25.81 -25.63 -24.93
CA ALA A 231 26.49 -24.54 -25.62
C ALA A 231 25.57 -23.31 -25.74
N GLY A 232 26.04 -22.16 -25.28
CA GLY A 232 25.26 -20.91 -25.28
C GLY A 232 24.27 -20.77 -24.13
N ALA A 233 24.20 -21.73 -23.20
CA ALA A 233 23.42 -21.57 -21.98
C ALA A 233 24.02 -20.44 -21.13
N ALA A 234 23.18 -19.50 -20.72
CA ALA A 234 23.56 -18.38 -19.87
C ALA A 234 23.33 -18.74 -18.38
N PRO A 235 24.18 -18.31 -17.45
CA PRO A 235 23.90 -18.46 -16.03
C PRO A 235 22.72 -17.56 -15.65
N VAL A 236 21.77 -18.13 -14.90
CA VAL A 236 20.55 -17.48 -14.43
C VAL A 236 20.57 -17.29 -12.94
N GLY A 237 20.97 -18.29 -12.15
CA GLY A 237 20.96 -18.16 -10.68
C GLY A 237 21.42 -19.45 -10.02
N THR A 238 21.02 -19.66 -8.78
CA THR A 238 21.31 -20.91 -8.06
C THR A 238 20.06 -21.51 -7.44
N VAL A 239 20.13 -22.81 -7.19
CA VAL A 239 19.08 -23.58 -6.53
C VAL A 239 19.69 -24.37 -5.38
N THR A 240 19.22 -24.14 -4.17
CA THR A 240 19.59 -24.98 -3.01
C THR A 240 18.92 -26.34 -3.16
N LEU A 241 19.70 -27.41 -3.02
CA LEU A 241 19.22 -28.78 -3.07
C LEU A 241 19.00 -29.29 -1.65
N GLU A 242 17.74 -29.29 -1.21
CA GLU A 242 17.30 -29.87 0.05
C GLU A 242 16.17 -30.87 -0.29
N PRO A 243 16.37 -32.19 -0.08
CA PRO A 243 17.61 -32.84 0.36
C PRO A 243 18.72 -32.80 -0.70
N VAL A 244 19.96 -32.84 -0.23
CA VAL A 244 21.15 -32.87 -1.10
C VAL A 244 21.20 -34.18 -1.89
N ILE A 245 21.47 -34.09 -3.20
CA ILE A 245 21.69 -35.26 -4.05
C ILE A 245 23.06 -35.87 -3.73
N ALA A 246 23.10 -37.18 -3.49
CA ALA A 246 24.33 -37.87 -3.12
C ALA A 246 25.44 -37.68 -4.17
N GLY A 247 26.57 -37.10 -3.74
CA GLY A 247 27.73 -36.85 -4.61
C GLY A 247 27.70 -35.50 -5.37
N ALA A 248 26.58 -34.79 -5.32
CA ALA A 248 26.45 -33.43 -5.84
C ALA A 248 26.79 -32.38 -4.77
N SER A 249 27.01 -31.14 -5.21
CA SER A 249 27.02 -29.98 -4.33
C SER A 249 25.64 -29.71 -3.70
N LYS A 250 25.60 -29.06 -2.53
CA LYS A 250 24.36 -28.56 -1.93
C LYS A 250 23.67 -27.53 -2.83
N PHE A 251 24.40 -26.87 -3.72
CA PHE A 251 23.84 -25.86 -4.61
C PHE A 251 23.97 -26.30 -6.07
N ALA A 252 22.86 -26.28 -6.79
CA ALA A 252 22.79 -26.40 -8.23
C ALA A 252 22.93 -25.03 -8.90
N LEU A 253 23.42 -25.03 -10.13
CA LEU A 253 23.49 -23.87 -11.00
C LEU A 253 22.28 -23.87 -11.92
N ALA A 254 21.50 -22.79 -11.88
CA ALA A 254 20.43 -22.58 -12.83
C ALA A 254 20.97 -21.82 -14.04
N LEU A 255 20.68 -22.34 -15.23
CA LEU A 255 21.03 -21.78 -16.51
C LEU A 255 19.76 -21.44 -17.28
N SER A 256 19.88 -20.67 -18.36
CA SER A 256 18.75 -20.40 -19.25
C SER A 256 18.13 -21.68 -19.81
N SER A 257 18.86 -22.79 -19.88
CA SER A 257 18.37 -24.07 -20.38
C SER A 257 17.81 -25.03 -19.32
N GLY A 258 17.93 -24.74 -18.02
CA GLY A 258 17.57 -25.70 -16.98
C GLY A 258 18.33 -25.55 -15.66
N VAL A 259 18.12 -26.50 -14.73
CA VAL A 259 18.83 -26.57 -13.44
C VAL A 259 19.83 -27.73 -13.48
N TYR A 260 21.07 -27.46 -13.06
CA TYR A 260 22.18 -28.41 -13.16
C TYR A 260 22.93 -28.54 -11.84
N SER A 261 23.08 -29.76 -11.31
CA SER A 261 23.96 -30.02 -10.17
C SER A 261 25.42 -30.04 -10.60
N LEU A 262 26.33 -29.63 -9.71
CA LEU A 262 27.77 -29.80 -9.92
C LEU A 262 28.27 -31.09 -9.28
N THR A 263 28.68 -32.04 -10.11
CA THR A 263 29.26 -33.34 -9.71
C THR A 263 30.65 -33.48 -10.34
N ASN A 264 31.71 -33.69 -9.55
CA ASN A 264 33.08 -33.87 -10.06
C ASN A 264 33.59 -32.79 -11.05
N ASN A 265 33.19 -31.51 -10.87
CA ASN A 265 33.46 -30.38 -11.78
C ASN A 265 32.72 -30.42 -13.14
N ALA A 266 31.73 -31.30 -13.28
CA ALA A 266 30.83 -31.32 -14.43
C ALA A 266 29.41 -30.99 -13.97
N LEU A 267 28.70 -30.23 -14.81
CA LEU A 267 27.29 -29.94 -14.64
C LEU A 267 26.46 -31.12 -15.16
N GLU A 268 25.59 -31.65 -14.30
CA GLU A 268 24.65 -32.73 -14.59
C GLU A 268 23.23 -32.17 -14.51
N GLU A 269 22.42 -32.42 -15.54
CA GLU A 269 21.06 -31.86 -15.63
C GLU A 269 20.12 -32.51 -14.61
N LEU A 270 19.47 -31.67 -13.81
CA LEU A 270 18.38 -32.05 -12.88
C LEU A 270 17.01 -31.73 -13.46
N TYR A 271 16.95 -30.71 -14.30
CA TYR A 271 15.75 -30.24 -14.98
C TYR A 271 16.15 -29.53 -16.26
N GLY A 272 15.54 -29.91 -17.39
CA GLY A 272 15.69 -29.22 -18.67
C GLY A 272 14.49 -28.32 -18.91
N SER A 273 14.72 -27.02 -19.09
CA SER A 273 13.65 -26.09 -19.45
C SER A 273 13.38 -26.13 -20.96
N ASP A 274 12.11 -26.11 -21.32
CA ASP A 274 11.66 -26.01 -22.72
C ASP A 274 11.62 -24.56 -23.23
N ARG A 275 11.95 -23.60 -22.35
CA ARG A 275 12.03 -22.17 -22.63
C ARG A 275 13.23 -21.54 -21.91
N PRO A 276 13.80 -20.44 -22.41
CA PRO A 276 14.89 -19.79 -21.72
C PRO A 276 14.44 -19.26 -20.34
N MET A 277 14.97 -19.83 -19.25
CA MET A 277 14.78 -19.28 -17.91
C MET A 277 15.51 -17.93 -17.81
N ARG A 278 14.90 -16.98 -17.10
CA ARG A 278 15.41 -15.63 -16.87
C ARG A 278 15.85 -15.42 -15.43
N ARG A 279 15.07 -15.94 -14.48
CA ARG A 279 15.32 -15.83 -13.03
C ARG A 279 14.92 -17.11 -12.34
N ILE A 280 15.48 -17.32 -11.15
CA ILE A 280 15.13 -18.43 -10.28
C ILE A 280 15.44 -18.07 -8.83
N ARG A 281 14.58 -18.50 -7.91
CA ARG A 281 14.76 -18.40 -6.46
C ARG A 281 14.30 -19.72 -5.84
N THR A 282 14.74 -20.01 -4.61
CA THR A 282 14.37 -21.24 -3.90
C THR A 282 13.70 -20.96 -2.58
N ILE A 283 12.64 -21.71 -2.30
CA ILE A 283 11.90 -21.70 -1.04
C ILE A 283 11.12 -23.02 -0.93
N ASP A 284 10.68 -23.39 0.26
CA ASP A 284 9.80 -24.55 0.50
C ASP A 284 8.35 -24.12 0.25
N MET A 285 7.83 -24.31 -0.97
CA MET A 285 6.55 -23.71 -1.39
C MET A 285 5.34 -24.46 -0.84
N ASP A 286 5.47 -25.75 -0.52
CA ASP A 286 4.37 -26.59 -0.05
C ASP A 286 4.46 -26.98 1.43
N GLY A 287 5.54 -26.58 2.12
CA GLY A 287 5.76 -26.80 3.54
C GLY A 287 6.17 -28.23 3.88
N ASP A 288 6.66 -29.01 2.91
CA ASP A 288 7.07 -30.40 3.11
C ASP A 288 8.51 -30.55 3.65
N GLY A 289 9.26 -29.44 3.70
CA GLY A 289 10.64 -29.34 4.18
C GLY A 289 11.70 -29.51 3.08
N ASP A 290 11.32 -29.86 1.86
CA ASP A 290 12.20 -29.85 0.69
C ASP A 290 12.22 -28.44 0.08
N LEU A 291 13.37 -28.02 -0.48
CA LEU A 291 13.48 -26.70 -1.11
C LEU A 291 13.16 -26.80 -2.60
N ASP A 292 12.06 -26.15 -2.99
CA ASP A 292 11.62 -25.97 -4.37
C ASP A 292 12.35 -24.82 -5.04
N ALA A 293 12.05 -24.60 -6.33
CA ALA A 293 12.46 -23.41 -7.04
C ALA A 293 11.33 -22.77 -7.82
N VAL A 294 11.24 -21.45 -7.77
CA VAL A 294 10.34 -20.65 -8.61
C VAL A 294 11.20 -19.98 -9.67
N ALA A 295 10.87 -20.16 -10.94
CA ALA A 295 11.62 -19.59 -12.06
C ALA A 295 10.70 -18.78 -12.98
N THR A 296 11.24 -17.74 -13.62
CA THR A 296 10.55 -17.01 -14.70
C THR A 296 11.21 -17.28 -16.04
N SER A 297 10.47 -17.08 -17.13
CA SER A 297 10.97 -17.31 -18.50
C SER A 297 10.98 -16.05 -19.37
N PHE A 298 11.78 -16.07 -20.44
CA PHE A 298 11.76 -15.03 -21.50
C PHE A 298 10.74 -15.35 -22.59
N ASN A 299 10.14 -14.28 -23.15
CA ASN A 299 9.42 -14.30 -24.43
C ASN A 299 8.42 -15.45 -24.58
N ALA A 300 7.34 -15.43 -23.78
CA ALA A 300 6.13 -16.19 -24.09
C ALA A 300 5.49 -15.63 -25.37
N PHE A 301 6.09 -15.93 -26.53
CA PHE A 301 5.51 -15.67 -27.84
C PHE A 301 5.11 -17.01 -28.49
N PRO A 302 3.83 -17.19 -28.91
CA PRO A 302 2.79 -16.18 -28.93
C PRO A 302 2.28 -15.85 -27.53
N ILE A 303 1.91 -14.58 -27.35
CA ILE A 303 1.37 -13.97 -26.13
C ILE A 303 0.34 -14.92 -25.48
N GLY A 304 0.56 -15.24 -24.21
CA GLY A 304 -0.28 -16.11 -23.38
C GLY A 304 0.40 -17.46 -23.09
N SER A 305 0.51 -17.94 -21.87
CA SER A 305 -0.01 -17.46 -20.60
C SER A 305 0.87 -17.94 -19.44
N ASP A 306 1.71 -18.94 -19.62
CA ASP A 306 2.61 -19.42 -18.58
C ASP A 306 3.87 -18.54 -18.56
N ASP A 307 4.26 -17.95 -17.42
CA ASP A 307 5.53 -17.19 -17.32
C ASP A 307 6.34 -17.57 -16.08
N ILE A 308 5.69 -18.17 -15.08
CA ILE A 308 6.30 -18.70 -13.87
C ILE A 308 6.28 -20.23 -13.93
N ASP A 309 7.46 -20.85 -13.72
CA ASP A 309 7.64 -22.27 -13.52
C ASP A 309 7.92 -22.53 -12.04
N LEU A 310 7.02 -23.26 -11.36
CA LEU A 310 7.26 -23.81 -10.02
C LEU A 310 7.87 -25.20 -10.18
N LEU A 311 9.09 -25.37 -9.69
CA LEU A 311 9.90 -26.57 -9.76
C LEU A 311 9.90 -27.26 -8.40
N ASP A 312 8.96 -28.17 -8.22
CA ASP A 312 8.78 -29.00 -7.03
C ASP A 312 9.90 -30.04 -6.93
N ARG A 313 10.54 -30.09 -5.77
CA ARG A 313 11.77 -30.85 -5.53
C ARG A 313 11.49 -32.34 -5.41
N ARG A 314 12.12 -33.16 -6.26
CA ARG A 314 12.01 -34.64 -6.28
C ARG A 314 13.38 -35.30 -6.15
N PRO A 315 13.54 -36.48 -5.50
CA PRO A 315 14.86 -37.03 -5.15
C PRO A 315 15.94 -37.05 -6.25
N ALA A 316 15.55 -37.09 -7.52
CA ALA A 316 16.45 -37.09 -8.68
C ALA A 316 16.44 -35.78 -9.51
N GLY A 317 15.67 -34.76 -9.16
CA GLY A 317 15.51 -33.53 -9.95
C GLY A 317 14.30 -32.70 -9.53
N PHE A 318 13.56 -32.17 -10.52
CA PHE A 318 12.39 -31.34 -10.27
C PHE A 318 11.18 -31.76 -11.11
N LEU A 319 9.98 -31.64 -10.54
CA LEU A 319 8.72 -31.69 -11.24
C LEU A 319 8.24 -30.25 -11.50
N ARG A 320 7.83 -29.93 -12.73
CA ARG A 320 7.38 -28.58 -13.08
C ARG A 320 5.86 -28.46 -13.00
N PHE A 321 5.42 -27.44 -12.28
CA PHE A 321 4.11 -26.81 -12.39
C PHE A 321 4.26 -25.46 -13.07
N ARG A 322 3.23 -25.06 -13.81
CA ARG A 322 3.21 -23.79 -14.53
C ARG A 322 2.15 -22.90 -13.95
N PHE A 323 2.52 -21.65 -13.80
CA PHE A 323 1.65 -20.61 -13.33
C PHE A 323 1.57 -19.51 -14.38
N ASP A 324 0.33 -19.17 -14.70
CA ASP A 324 0.03 -18.26 -15.78
C ASP A 324 -0.08 -16.83 -15.27
N THR A 325 0.64 -15.91 -15.90
CA THR A 325 0.50 -14.47 -15.65
C THR A 325 -0.11 -13.82 -16.88
N GLU A 326 -0.61 -12.59 -16.71
CA GLU A 326 -1.21 -11.89 -17.84
C GLU A 326 -0.18 -11.45 -18.88
N THR A 327 1.01 -11.08 -18.42
CA THR A 327 2.15 -10.66 -19.25
C THR A 327 3.48 -11.14 -18.67
N GLU A 328 4.57 -10.93 -19.42
CA GLU A 328 5.91 -11.33 -19.01
C GLU A 328 6.27 -10.78 -17.62
N VAL A 329 6.65 -11.69 -16.72
CA VAL A 329 7.14 -11.33 -15.39
C VAL A 329 8.51 -10.67 -15.50
N GLN A 330 8.55 -9.38 -15.14
CA GLN A 330 9.77 -8.61 -15.09
C GLN A 330 10.62 -9.03 -13.91
N THR A 331 10.06 -9.07 -12.70
CA THR A 331 10.75 -9.43 -11.45
C THR A 331 9.82 -10.16 -10.49
N PHE A 332 10.38 -10.89 -9.53
CA PHE A 332 9.61 -11.54 -8.48
C PHE A 332 10.41 -11.74 -7.19
N LEU A 333 9.68 -11.86 -6.09
CA LEU A 333 10.10 -12.20 -4.74
C LEU A 333 9.26 -13.37 -4.21
N LEU A 334 9.83 -14.05 -3.22
CA LEU A 334 9.18 -15.12 -2.47
C LEU A 334 9.16 -14.70 -1.00
N GLY A 335 8.05 -14.94 -0.31
CA GLY A 335 7.83 -14.58 1.10
C GLY A 335 6.42 -14.97 1.53
N ASP A 336 6.12 -14.99 2.82
CA ASP A 336 4.80 -15.26 3.38
C ASP A 336 4.04 -13.92 3.62
N PHE A 337 3.34 -13.42 2.61
CA PHE A 337 2.66 -12.12 2.66
C PHE A 337 1.24 -12.19 3.25
N ASP A 338 0.75 -13.38 3.59
CA ASP A 338 -0.54 -13.58 4.27
C ASP A 338 -0.44 -14.25 5.65
N GLY A 339 0.77 -14.56 6.13
CA GLY A 339 1.00 -15.10 7.47
C GLY A 339 0.46 -16.51 7.66
N ASN A 340 0.31 -17.29 6.58
CA ASN A 340 -0.20 -18.66 6.64
C ASN A 340 0.91 -19.72 6.78
N GLU A 341 2.16 -19.28 6.93
CA GLU A 341 3.40 -20.08 7.00
C GLU A 341 3.80 -20.78 5.69
N LEU A 342 3.09 -20.53 4.59
CA LEU A 342 3.46 -20.98 3.25
C LEU A 342 3.95 -19.79 2.41
N PRO A 343 4.99 -19.97 1.60
CA PRO A 343 5.45 -18.89 0.75
C PRO A 343 4.50 -18.57 -0.40
N ASP A 344 4.44 -17.29 -0.71
CA ASP A 344 3.77 -16.69 -1.83
C ASP A 344 4.77 -16.23 -2.90
N VAL A 345 4.26 -15.85 -4.08
CA VAL A 345 5.05 -15.24 -5.14
C VAL A 345 4.55 -13.83 -5.41
N ALA A 346 5.28 -12.83 -4.93
CA ALA A 346 5.08 -11.44 -5.34
C ALA A 346 5.82 -11.20 -6.66
N TYR A 347 5.12 -10.83 -7.72
CA TYR A 347 5.71 -10.64 -9.05
C TYR A 347 5.21 -9.37 -9.71
N VAL A 348 6.03 -8.84 -10.62
CA VAL A 348 5.71 -7.65 -11.41
C VAL A 348 5.59 -8.04 -12.86
N ASP A 349 4.47 -7.67 -13.48
CA ASP A 349 4.23 -7.82 -14.90
C ASP A 349 3.95 -6.46 -15.57
N VAL A 350 3.86 -6.43 -16.91
CA VAL A 350 3.61 -5.21 -17.69
C VAL A 350 2.14 -5.13 -18.06
N GLY A 351 1.38 -4.38 -17.27
CA GLY A 351 -0.01 -4.06 -17.57
C GLY A 351 -0.15 -2.96 -18.64
N GLY A 352 -1.37 -2.75 -19.13
CA GLY A 352 -1.68 -1.68 -20.09
C GLY A 352 -1.46 -0.26 -19.56
N ALA A 353 -1.34 -0.08 -18.23
CA ALA A 353 -1.15 1.20 -17.55
C ALA A 353 0.23 1.36 -16.87
N GLY A 354 1.16 0.41 -17.04
CA GLY A 354 2.46 0.44 -16.37
C GLY A 354 2.84 -0.93 -15.80
N ASN A 355 3.67 -0.93 -14.75
CA ASN A 355 4.01 -2.11 -13.99
C ASN A 355 2.92 -2.44 -12.97
N ARG A 356 2.48 -3.71 -12.91
CA ARG A 356 1.56 -4.16 -11.86
C ARG A 356 2.28 -5.09 -10.92
N LEU A 357 2.22 -4.79 -9.63
CA LEU A 357 2.63 -5.71 -8.59
C LEU A 357 1.46 -6.63 -8.27
N GLN A 358 1.70 -7.93 -8.36
CA GLN A 358 0.72 -8.96 -8.06
C GLN A 358 1.29 -9.95 -7.05
N ILE A 359 0.43 -10.58 -6.26
CA ILE A 359 0.82 -11.66 -5.35
C ILE A 359 -0.01 -12.90 -5.69
N ALA A 360 0.68 -13.97 -6.06
CA ALA A 360 0.10 -15.30 -6.16
C ALA A 360 0.32 -16.02 -4.82
N TYR A 361 -0.77 -16.16 -4.05
CA TYR A 361 -0.71 -16.72 -2.71
C TYR A 361 -0.51 -18.24 -2.74
N GLY A 362 0.41 -18.73 -1.91
CA GLY A 362 0.73 -20.13 -1.73
C GLY A 362 -0.39 -20.89 -1.02
N VAL A 363 -0.65 -22.09 -1.51
CA VAL A 363 -1.37 -23.14 -0.77
C VAL A 363 -0.59 -24.45 -0.93
N THR A 364 -0.88 -25.44 -0.09
CA THR A 364 -0.12 -26.71 -0.01
C THR A 364 -0.01 -27.49 -1.32
N ASP A 365 -0.84 -27.19 -2.32
CA ASP A 365 -0.88 -27.93 -3.59
C ASP A 365 -0.59 -27.08 -4.83
N GLN A 366 -0.64 -25.74 -4.75
CA GLN A 366 -0.48 -24.86 -5.90
C GLN A 366 -0.34 -23.38 -5.49
N LEU A 367 -0.05 -22.53 -6.47
CA LEU A 367 -0.27 -21.09 -6.35
C LEU A 367 -1.72 -20.73 -6.73
N LEU A 368 -2.33 -19.83 -5.96
CA LEU A 368 -3.59 -19.21 -6.34
C LEU A 368 -3.37 -18.15 -7.42
N PRO A 369 -4.41 -17.81 -8.22
CA PRO A 369 -4.32 -16.71 -9.18
C PRO A 369 -3.80 -15.43 -8.53
N GLY A 370 -2.95 -14.69 -9.25
CA GLY A 370 -2.36 -13.48 -8.74
C GLY A 370 -3.41 -12.41 -8.47
N VAL A 371 -3.29 -11.75 -7.32
CA VAL A 371 -4.11 -10.57 -6.97
C VAL A 371 -3.25 -9.34 -7.21
N THR A 372 -3.77 -8.35 -7.94
CA THR A 372 -3.08 -7.06 -8.09
C THR A 372 -3.14 -6.29 -6.78
N VAL A 373 -1.97 -5.97 -6.25
CA VAL A 373 -1.80 -5.25 -4.98
C VAL A 373 -1.21 -3.86 -5.18
N GLY A 374 -0.88 -3.47 -6.40
CA GLY A 374 -0.45 -2.11 -6.71
C GLY A 374 -0.09 -1.94 -8.17
N THR A 375 -0.19 -0.71 -8.67
CA THR A 375 0.22 -0.33 -10.02
C THR A 375 1.16 0.86 -9.97
N PHE A 376 2.26 0.78 -10.72
CA PHE A 376 3.34 1.76 -10.74
C PHE A 376 3.64 2.12 -12.19
N SER A 377 3.87 3.41 -12.47
CA SER A 377 4.25 3.90 -13.80
C SER A 377 5.49 3.17 -14.35
N THR A 378 6.57 3.20 -13.57
CA THR A 378 7.85 2.58 -13.89
C THR A 378 8.45 1.98 -12.62
N LEU A 379 8.26 0.68 -12.41
CA LEU A 379 8.82 -0.04 -11.27
C LEU A 379 10.32 -0.31 -11.50
N LEU A 380 11.13 -0.01 -10.49
CA LEU A 380 12.58 -0.26 -10.49
C LEU A 380 12.95 -1.53 -9.74
N SER A 381 12.34 -1.76 -8.57
CA SER A 381 12.61 -2.93 -7.74
C SER A 381 11.45 -3.21 -6.78
N ILE A 382 11.29 -4.48 -6.43
CA ILE A 382 10.54 -4.90 -5.25
C ILE A 382 11.51 -5.51 -4.25
N ILE A 383 11.29 -5.23 -2.98
CA ILE A 383 12.25 -5.45 -1.90
C ILE A 383 11.49 -6.10 -0.74
N PRO A 384 11.90 -7.28 -0.24
CA PRO A 384 11.28 -7.80 0.96
C PRO A 384 11.73 -6.97 2.16
N THR A 385 10.81 -6.67 3.05
CA THR A 385 11.06 -5.95 4.30
C THR A 385 10.21 -6.55 5.41
N GLN A 386 10.46 -6.12 6.64
CA GLN A 386 9.67 -6.51 7.80
C GLN A 386 9.44 -5.28 8.64
N ILE A 387 8.22 -4.76 8.59
CA ILE A 387 7.78 -3.57 9.28
C ILE A 387 6.94 -4.03 10.45
N ILE A 388 7.52 -3.98 11.64
CA ILE A 388 6.77 -4.33 12.86
C ILE A 388 5.70 -3.27 13.07
N ASP A 389 4.45 -3.72 13.01
CA ASP A 389 3.29 -2.84 13.14
C ASP A 389 2.25 -3.44 14.11
N SER A 390 1.08 -2.81 14.16
CA SER A 390 -0.02 -3.13 15.05
C SER A 390 -0.80 -4.38 14.62
N THR A 391 -0.71 -4.78 13.34
CA THR A 391 -1.28 -5.99 12.74
C THR A 391 -0.33 -7.19 12.74
N ASP A 392 0.97 -6.95 12.68
CA ASP A 392 2.05 -7.94 12.75
C ASP A 392 3.14 -7.50 13.75
N ARG A 393 2.80 -7.63 15.02
CA ARG A 393 3.71 -7.28 16.13
C ARG A 393 4.92 -8.21 16.25
N LEU A 394 4.86 -9.39 15.62
CA LEU A 394 5.89 -10.41 15.74
C LEU A 394 6.82 -10.44 14.53
N GLY A 395 6.47 -9.74 13.44
CA GLY A 395 7.18 -9.84 12.18
C GLY A 395 7.02 -11.23 11.57
N ALA A 396 5.81 -11.78 11.63
CA ALA A 396 5.47 -13.10 11.13
C ALA A 396 4.94 -13.07 9.69
N ILE A 397 4.52 -11.90 9.19
CA ILE A 397 3.99 -11.69 7.85
C ILE A 397 5.01 -10.85 7.11
N ASP A 398 5.54 -11.34 5.99
CA ASP A 398 6.50 -10.59 5.19
C ASP A 398 5.82 -9.33 4.60
N ASP A 399 6.59 -8.25 4.51
CA ASP A 399 6.18 -6.99 3.92
C ASP A 399 6.98 -6.70 2.63
N LEU A 400 6.51 -5.72 1.85
CA LEU A 400 7.19 -5.29 0.63
C LEU A 400 7.48 -3.80 0.66
N ALA A 401 8.69 -3.44 0.23
CA ALA A 401 8.98 -2.09 -0.23
C ALA A 401 9.10 -2.10 -1.76
N VAL A 402 8.51 -1.10 -2.41
CA VAL A 402 8.51 -0.95 -3.87
C VAL A 402 9.24 0.31 -4.24
N LEU A 403 10.35 0.18 -4.97
CA LEU A 403 11.04 1.30 -5.56
C LEU A 403 10.54 1.52 -6.98
N PHE A 404 10.13 2.74 -7.30
CA PHE A 404 9.60 3.10 -8.62
C PHE A 404 10.06 4.51 -9.02
N ILE A 405 9.80 4.87 -10.26
CA ILE A 405 9.99 6.22 -10.78
C ILE A 405 8.62 6.88 -10.90
N ASP A 406 8.46 8.03 -10.27
CA ASP A 406 7.37 8.95 -10.57
C ASP A 406 7.74 9.80 -11.80
N ASP A 407 6.96 9.64 -12.87
CA ASP A 407 7.17 10.29 -14.17
C ASP A 407 6.37 11.61 -14.33
N ASP A 408 5.53 12.00 -13.36
CA ASP A 408 4.60 13.15 -13.51
C ASP A 408 5.04 14.46 -12.80
N VAL A 409 6.17 14.46 -12.09
CA VAL A 409 6.63 15.52 -11.18
C VAL A 409 6.90 16.91 -11.84
N GLN A 410 6.91 17.06 -13.16
CA GLN A 410 7.37 18.31 -13.81
C GLN A 410 6.47 18.86 -14.93
N ALA A 411 5.38 18.19 -15.30
CA ALA A 411 4.64 18.59 -16.50
C ALA A 411 3.72 19.82 -16.32
N GLN A 412 3.27 20.15 -15.10
CA GLN A 412 2.12 21.06 -14.93
C GLN A 412 2.35 22.34 -14.12
N ASP A 413 3.44 22.48 -13.36
CA ASP A 413 3.70 23.68 -12.52
C ASP A 413 4.26 24.91 -13.24
N ARG A 414 4.22 24.93 -14.58
CA ARG A 414 4.63 26.11 -15.34
C ARG A 414 3.43 26.89 -15.86
N PRO A 415 3.22 28.15 -15.42
CA PRO A 415 2.45 29.08 -16.23
C PRO A 415 3.07 29.11 -17.64
N PRO A 416 2.27 29.30 -18.71
CA PRO A 416 2.74 29.27 -20.10
C PRO A 416 3.80 30.35 -20.30
N SER A 417 5.05 29.99 -20.03
CA SER A 417 6.22 30.84 -20.09
C SER A 417 7.01 30.44 -21.32
N SER A 418 7.61 31.43 -21.99
CA SER A 418 8.30 31.28 -23.26
C SER A 418 9.62 30.49 -23.18
N GLU A 419 9.91 29.81 -22.07
CA GLU A 419 11.10 28.97 -21.95
C GLU A 419 10.83 27.58 -22.55
N PRO A 420 11.82 26.97 -23.23
CA PRO A 420 11.69 25.60 -23.70
C PRO A 420 11.36 24.66 -22.52
N PRO A 421 10.55 23.60 -22.75
CA PRO A 421 10.25 22.60 -21.74
C PRO A 421 11.57 22.09 -21.16
N ARG A 422 11.71 22.13 -19.82
CA ARG A 422 12.79 21.38 -19.18
C ARG A 422 12.50 19.89 -19.39
N PRO A 423 13.53 19.04 -19.50
CA PRO A 423 13.30 17.60 -19.50
C PRO A 423 12.51 17.22 -18.24
N ILE A 424 11.51 16.35 -18.42
CA ILE A 424 10.74 15.75 -17.32
C ILE A 424 11.76 15.11 -16.36
N GLN A 425 11.74 15.54 -15.10
CA GLN A 425 12.63 15.02 -14.09
C GLN A 425 11.91 13.90 -13.36
N SER A 426 12.10 12.68 -13.84
CA SER A 426 11.69 11.44 -13.17
C SER A 426 12.30 11.37 -11.76
N VAL A 427 11.48 11.24 -10.73
CA VAL A 427 11.93 11.16 -9.32
C VAL A 427 11.75 9.74 -8.82
N PRO A 428 12.79 9.08 -8.30
CA PRO A 428 12.62 7.78 -7.66
C PRO A 428 11.90 7.92 -6.31
N ALA A 429 10.97 7.00 -6.07
CA ALA A 429 10.16 6.92 -4.87
C ALA A 429 10.13 5.49 -4.32
N LEU A 430 9.83 5.35 -3.03
CA LEU A 430 9.77 4.08 -2.31
C LEU A 430 8.44 3.95 -1.57
N ALA A 431 7.58 3.01 -1.95
CA ALA A 431 6.34 2.71 -1.23
C ALA A 431 6.51 1.52 -0.28
N LEU A 432 5.92 1.59 0.91
CA LEU A 432 5.85 0.47 1.85
C LEU A 432 4.46 -0.16 1.80
N LEU A 433 4.44 -1.49 1.71
CA LEU A 433 3.26 -2.34 1.59
C LEU A 433 3.33 -3.41 2.66
N HIS A 434 2.32 -3.46 3.52
CA HIS A 434 2.26 -4.37 4.65
C HIS A 434 1.48 -5.63 4.28
N GLY A 435 2.02 -6.81 4.58
CA GLY A 435 1.31 -8.07 4.41
C GLY A 435 0.09 -8.17 5.32
N SER A 436 -0.87 -9.03 4.96
CA SER A 436 -2.05 -9.23 5.80
C SER A 436 -2.68 -10.62 5.61
N PRO A 437 -3.27 -11.22 6.68
CA PRO A 437 -3.95 -12.51 6.59
C PRO A 437 -5.18 -12.54 5.67
N GLN A 438 -5.62 -11.38 5.21
CA GLN A 438 -6.75 -11.26 4.30
C GLN A 438 -6.30 -11.26 2.85
N ARG A 439 -5.00 -11.49 2.59
CA ARG A 439 -4.42 -11.51 1.24
C ARG A 439 -4.59 -10.16 0.54
N THR A 440 -4.43 -9.12 1.33
CA THR A 440 -4.41 -7.74 0.88
C THR A 440 -3.10 -7.15 1.36
N MET A 441 -2.24 -6.70 0.46
CA MET A 441 -1.19 -5.79 0.90
C MET A 441 -1.85 -4.47 1.30
N LEU A 442 -1.37 -3.80 2.34
CA LEU A 442 -1.89 -2.52 2.81
C LEU A 442 -0.81 -1.46 2.62
N ALA A 443 -1.09 -0.38 1.88
CA ALA A 443 -0.11 0.69 1.80
C ALA A 443 0.01 1.41 3.14
N PHE A 444 1.22 1.79 3.51
CA PHE A 444 1.52 2.41 4.79
C PHE A 444 2.29 3.71 4.64
N PHE A 445 1.91 4.69 5.45
CA PHE A 445 2.50 6.02 5.51
C PHE A 445 2.64 6.51 6.94
N ASP A 446 3.84 6.93 7.31
CA ASP A 446 4.08 7.57 8.60
C ASP A 446 4.73 8.95 8.41
N PRO A 447 3.99 10.04 8.64
CA PRO A 447 4.52 11.39 8.51
C PRO A 447 5.45 11.86 9.64
N ARG A 448 5.61 11.08 10.73
CA ARG A 448 6.41 11.50 11.89
C ARG A 448 7.89 11.71 11.51
N PRO A 449 8.60 12.65 12.16
CA PRO A 449 10.04 12.72 12.11
C PRO A 449 10.56 11.55 12.93
N GLN A 450 11.65 10.98 12.48
CA GLN A 450 11.94 9.60 12.82
C GLN A 450 13.21 9.47 13.65
N PHE A 451 13.84 10.61 13.89
CA PHE A 451 14.82 10.78 14.92
C PHE A 451 14.42 11.93 15.85
N PRO A 452 14.08 11.64 17.11
CA PRO A 452 14.00 10.30 17.72
C PRO A 452 12.84 9.45 17.15
N PRO A 453 12.90 8.10 17.22
CA PRO A 453 11.79 7.26 16.82
C PRO A 453 10.54 7.59 17.66
N PRO A 454 9.33 7.50 17.09
CA PRO A 454 8.11 7.70 17.86
C PRO A 454 8.09 6.76 19.06
N THR A 455 7.71 7.28 20.23
CA THR A 455 7.56 6.41 21.39
C THR A 455 6.34 5.50 21.20
N SER A 456 6.29 4.37 21.91
CA SER A 456 5.09 3.51 21.91
C SER A 456 3.83 4.21 22.47
N ALA A 457 3.98 5.42 23.01
CA ALA A 457 2.89 6.27 23.44
C ALA A 457 2.37 7.20 22.33
N SER A 458 3.08 7.32 21.20
CA SER A 458 2.67 8.07 20.04
C SER A 458 1.62 7.30 19.23
N GLN A 459 0.51 7.96 18.87
CA GLN A 459 -0.60 7.39 18.10
C GLN A 459 -1.19 8.44 17.16
N PHE A 460 -1.55 8.06 15.93
CA PHE A 460 -2.38 8.92 15.09
C PHE A 460 -3.83 8.86 15.56
N ARG A 461 -4.42 10.04 15.75
CA ARG A 461 -5.80 10.23 16.22
C ARG A 461 -6.72 10.79 15.16
N GLY A 462 -6.16 11.41 14.14
CA GLY A 462 -6.91 11.94 13.02
C GLY A 462 -6.05 11.90 11.76
N VAL A 463 -6.70 11.60 10.64
CA VAL A 463 -6.18 11.86 9.30
C VAL A 463 -7.26 12.62 8.57
N ILE A 464 -6.92 13.69 7.85
CA ILE A 464 -7.85 14.46 7.04
C ILE A 464 -7.26 14.63 5.65
N THR A 465 -8.08 14.54 4.62
CA THR A 465 -7.71 14.92 3.26
C THR A 465 -8.45 16.16 2.84
N GLY A 466 -7.77 17.05 2.15
CA GLY A 466 -8.36 18.27 1.61
C GLY A 466 -7.34 19.04 0.80
N LYS A 467 -7.77 20.11 0.15
CA LYS A 467 -6.86 21.00 -0.54
C LYS A 467 -6.34 22.03 0.45
N PHE A 468 -5.34 21.69 1.25
CA PHE A 468 -4.84 22.55 2.33
C PHE A 468 -3.82 23.59 1.89
N THR A 469 -3.36 23.51 0.64
CA THR A 469 -2.38 24.42 0.08
C THR A 469 -2.81 24.94 -1.28
N ASP A 470 -2.33 26.13 -1.65
CA ASP A 470 -2.69 26.77 -2.92
C ASP A 470 -2.03 26.08 -4.13
N ASP A 471 -0.96 25.33 -3.89
CA ASP A 471 -0.08 24.69 -4.88
C ASP A 471 -0.33 23.19 -5.07
N SER A 472 -1.16 22.55 -4.24
CA SER A 472 -1.44 21.12 -4.38
C SER A 472 -2.35 20.82 -5.58
N ILE A 473 -1.96 19.77 -6.30
CA ILE A 473 -2.65 19.31 -7.52
C ILE A 473 -3.63 18.18 -7.15
N GLY A 474 -3.28 17.34 -6.17
CA GLY A 474 -4.18 16.39 -5.50
C GLY A 474 -4.59 16.86 -4.10
N ASN A 475 -5.33 16.03 -3.38
CA ASN A 475 -5.61 16.30 -1.97
C ASN A 475 -4.32 16.17 -1.14
N ASP A 476 -4.14 17.13 -0.23
CA ASP A 476 -3.16 17.06 0.83
C ASP A 476 -3.66 16.12 1.94
N VAL A 477 -2.74 15.51 2.67
CA VAL A 477 -3.04 14.70 3.85
C VAL A 477 -2.53 15.38 5.10
N LEU A 478 -3.45 15.69 6.00
CA LEU A 478 -3.15 16.17 7.33
C LEU A 478 -3.27 15.03 8.33
N ALA A 479 -2.25 14.80 9.14
CA ALA A 479 -2.26 13.78 10.18
C ALA A 479 -2.09 14.43 11.55
N ILE A 480 -2.79 13.91 12.56
CA ILE A 480 -2.72 14.40 13.93
C ILE A 480 -2.20 13.26 14.79
N GLU A 481 -0.93 13.37 15.17
CA GLU A 481 -0.28 12.51 16.13
C GLU A 481 -0.54 13.03 17.54
N GLN A 482 -0.75 12.12 18.48
CA GLN A 482 -0.73 12.40 19.90
C GLN A 482 0.44 11.64 20.55
N GLU A 483 1.34 12.36 21.21
CA GLU A 483 2.40 11.79 22.05
C GLU A 483 2.28 12.31 23.49
N GLY A 484 1.74 11.46 24.38
CA GLY A 484 1.47 11.87 25.76
C GLY A 484 0.45 13.02 25.82
N PRO A 485 0.77 14.17 26.48
CA PRO A 485 -0.13 15.32 26.54
C PRO A 485 0.01 16.27 25.33
N ARG A 486 0.90 15.99 24.37
CA ARG A 486 1.13 16.86 23.22
C ARG A 486 0.55 16.23 21.97
N SER A 487 0.19 17.09 21.01
CA SER A 487 -0.14 16.64 19.67
C SER A 487 0.74 17.35 18.65
N THR A 488 1.07 16.62 17.60
CA THR A 488 1.81 17.13 16.45
C THR A 488 0.92 16.97 15.23
N VAL A 489 0.78 18.04 14.46
CA VAL A 489 0.03 18.02 13.21
C VAL A 489 1.02 18.01 12.06
N TYR A 490 0.89 17.01 11.20
CA TYR A 490 1.67 16.84 9.99
C TYR A 490 0.84 17.25 8.80
N LEU A 491 1.46 17.99 7.88
CA LEU A 491 0.90 18.27 6.57
C LEU A 491 1.79 17.64 5.51
N SER A 492 1.25 16.61 4.87
CA SER A 492 1.80 16.03 3.64
C SER A 492 1.06 16.64 2.46
N ARG A 493 1.79 17.25 1.52
CA ARG A 493 1.14 17.86 0.36
C ARG A 493 1.01 16.84 -0.76
N GLY A 494 -0.15 16.84 -1.42
CA GLY A 494 -0.41 16.03 -2.59
C GLY A 494 0.34 16.59 -3.80
N ALA A 495 1.30 15.84 -4.33
CA ALA A 495 1.99 16.19 -5.56
C ALA A 495 1.20 15.74 -6.81
N ALA A 496 1.54 16.27 -7.98
CA ALA A 496 1.17 15.62 -9.25
C ALA A 496 1.98 14.32 -9.37
N GLY A 497 1.28 13.18 -9.39
CA GLY A 497 1.90 11.85 -9.34
C GLY A 497 1.33 10.94 -8.26
N ALA A 498 0.31 11.40 -7.50
CA ALA A 498 -0.31 10.62 -6.43
C ALA A 498 0.65 10.30 -5.27
N GLU A 499 1.67 11.12 -5.08
CA GLU A 499 2.69 10.94 -4.06
C GLU A 499 2.57 12.00 -2.96
N LEU A 500 2.76 11.59 -1.70
CA LEU A 500 2.74 12.49 -0.54
C LEU A 500 4.15 12.87 -0.08
N GLY A 501 4.50 14.15 -0.24
CA GLY A 501 5.69 14.71 0.39
C GLY A 501 5.36 15.24 1.78
N ILE A 502 6.02 14.77 2.84
CA ILE A 502 5.95 15.42 4.16
C ILE A 502 6.67 16.76 4.04
N ASN A 503 5.91 17.85 4.11
CA ASN A 503 6.45 19.19 3.88
C ASN A 503 6.56 19.97 5.18
N SER A 504 5.64 19.77 6.13
CA SER A 504 5.59 20.58 7.34
C SER A 504 5.00 19.82 8.52
N ALA A 505 5.46 20.17 9.73
CA ALA A 505 4.91 19.68 10.99
C ALA A 505 4.87 20.83 12.01
N SER A 506 3.89 20.82 12.90
CA SER A 506 3.81 21.73 14.04
C SER A 506 3.39 20.98 15.29
N ASP A 507 4.17 21.13 16.36
CA ASP A 507 3.75 20.74 17.70
C ASP A 507 2.73 21.75 18.23
N THR A 508 1.79 21.32 19.05
CA THR A 508 0.87 22.22 19.76
C THR A 508 0.45 21.63 21.12
N ASP A 509 0.40 22.49 22.13
CA ASP A 509 -0.18 22.16 23.45
C ASP A 509 -1.70 22.47 23.48
N ASP A 510 -2.25 23.10 22.43
CA ASP A 510 -3.67 23.44 22.34
C ASP A 510 -4.54 22.28 21.86
N ILE A 511 -3.94 21.27 21.21
CA ILE A 511 -4.55 19.96 20.90
C ILE A 511 -3.85 18.91 21.77
N ALA A 512 -4.58 18.20 22.63
CA ALA A 512 -3.98 17.26 23.57
C ALA A 512 -4.92 16.11 23.96
N SER A 513 -4.36 15.10 24.63
CA SER A 513 -5.15 14.07 25.30
C SER A 513 -6.09 14.64 26.36
N CYS A 514 -7.32 14.13 26.39
CA CYS A 514 -8.22 14.24 27.54
C CYS A 514 -7.79 13.37 28.72
N SER A 515 -7.13 12.24 28.47
CA SER A 515 -6.87 11.19 29.48
C SER A 515 -5.61 11.43 30.32
N SER A 516 -5.28 12.68 30.67
CA SER A 516 -4.13 12.92 31.55
C SER A 516 -4.39 12.29 32.93
N ASP A 517 -3.43 11.51 33.44
CA ASP A 517 -3.52 10.70 34.67
C ASP A 517 -3.88 11.50 35.95
N ASN A 518 -4.06 12.82 35.90
CA ASN A 518 -4.27 13.69 37.07
C ASN A 518 -5.32 14.80 36.93
N GLY A 519 -6.15 14.86 35.88
CA GLY A 519 -7.22 15.86 35.85
C GLY A 519 -7.87 16.06 34.49
N GLN A 520 -9.08 16.65 34.53
CA GLN A 520 -9.74 17.16 33.33
C GLN A 520 -8.78 18.08 32.56
N PRO A 521 -8.73 18.00 31.21
CA PRO A 521 -7.93 18.92 30.42
C PRO A 521 -8.29 20.37 30.77
N ALA A 522 -7.31 21.27 30.65
CA ALA A 522 -7.60 22.70 30.83
C ALA A 522 -8.73 23.10 29.86
N PRO A 523 -9.70 23.95 30.26
CA PRO A 523 -10.84 24.32 29.41
C PRO A 523 -10.44 24.89 28.03
N SER A 524 -9.23 25.43 27.93
CA SER A 524 -8.66 26.00 26.71
C SER A 524 -8.10 24.97 25.74
N VAL A 525 -7.89 23.71 26.15
CA VAL A 525 -7.30 22.65 25.32
C VAL A 525 -8.40 21.91 24.54
N PHE A 526 -8.16 21.59 23.27
CA PHE A 526 -9.02 20.76 22.44
C PHE A 526 -8.63 19.29 22.63
N CYS A 527 -9.63 18.45 22.89
CA CYS A 527 -9.38 17.06 23.19
C CYS A 527 -9.24 16.24 21.91
N VAL A 528 -8.07 15.66 21.69
CA VAL A 528 -7.79 14.83 20.51
C VAL A 528 -8.42 13.43 20.60
N ASP A 529 -8.68 12.95 21.83
CA ASP A 529 -9.30 11.65 22.07
C ASP A 529 -10.75 11.66 21.56
N ASP A 530 -11.06 10.80 20.59
CA ASP A 530 -12.37 10.71 19.91
C ASP A 530 -12.81 12.00 19.22
N ALA A 531 -11.87 12.85 18.78
CA ALA A 531 -12.18 14.01 17.97
C ALA A 531 -12.52 13.64 16.52
N HIS A 532 -13.44 14.39 15.94
CA HIS A 532 -13.80 14.33 14.54
C HIS A 532 -13.21 15.54 13.83
N TYR A 533 -12.71 15.32 12.63
CA TYR A 533 -12.05 16.35 11.82
C TYR A 533 -12.62 16.34 10.41
N LEU A 534 -12.66 17.51 9.78
CA LEU A 534 -13.24 17.70 8.46
C LEU A 534 -12.49 18.82 7.73
N ALA A 535 -12.12 18.60 6.48
CA ALA A 535 -11.71 19.67 5.58
C ALA A 535 -12.92 20.53 5.21
N TRP A 536 -12.79 21.85 5.38
CA TRP A 536 -13.84 22.84 5.16
C TRP A 536 -13.44 23.82 4.08
N SER A 537 -14.07 23.71 2.91
CA SER A 537 -13.81 24.55 1.73
C SER A 537 -14.68 25.81 1.76
N ALA A 538 -14.25 26.89 2.42
CA ALA A 538 -15.05 28.11 2.47
C ALA A 538 -15.27 28.73 1.05
N PRO A 539 -16.46 29.28 0.73
CA PRO A 539 -16.71 29.85 -0.58
C PRO A 539 -15.71 30.97 -0.93
N GLY A 540 -14.96 30.78 -2.01
CA GLY A 540 -13.94 31.73 -2.47
C GLY A 540 -12.59 31.63 -1.78
N ALA A 541 -12.38 30.68 -0.87
CA ALA A 541 -11.06 30.31 -0.38
C ALA A 541 -10.27 29.56 -1.48
N LEU A 542 -8.94 29.69 -1.44
CA LEU A 542 -8.04 28.99 -2.37
C LEU A 542 -7.65 27.59 -1.86
N HIS A 543 -7.71 27.41 -0.54
CA HIS A 543 -7.47 26.18 0.19
C HIS A 543 -8.53 25.99 1.29
N ASP A 544 -8.61 24.76 1.78
CA ASP A 544 -9.48 24.29 2.83
C ASP A 544 -8.90 24.60 4.21
N THR A 545 -9.80 24.79 5.17
CA THR A 545 -9.47 24.86 6.60
C THR A 545 -9.85 23.55 7.27
N VAL A 546 -9.33 23.25 8.45
CA VAL A 546 -9.79 22.10 9.24
C VAL A 546 -10.78 22.58 10.29
N LEU A 547 -11.98 21.99 10.26
CA LEU A 547 -12.96 22.02 11.33
C LEU A 547 -12.78 20.77 12.18
N ALA A 548 -12.74 20.92 13.50
CA ALA A 548 -12.71 19.79 14.40
C ALA A 548 -13.71 19.94 15.55
N VAL A 549 -14.29 18.82 15.98
CA VAL A 549 -15.17 18.74 17.15
C VAL A 549 -14.74 17.58 18.03
N ASP A 550 -14.48 17.87 19.31
CA ASP A 550 -14.08 16.84 20.27
C ASP A 550 -15.27 16.18 20.99
N ALA A 551 -14.98 15.15 21.78
CA ALA A 551 -15.97 14.46 22.61
C ALA A 551 -16.65 15.35 23.67
N GLN A 552 -16.13 16.55 23.92
CA GLN A 552 -16.70 17.55 24.83
C GLN A 552 -17.47 18.65 24.07
N PHE A 553 -17.64 18.50 22.76
CA PHE A 553 -18.32 19.42 21.84
C PHE A 553 -17.66 20.78 21.71
N LYS A 554 -16.37 20.85 22.02
CA LYS A 554 -15.58 22.01 21.66
C LYS A 554 -15.36 21.97 20.17
N VAL A 555 -15.63 23.10 19.52
CA VAL A 555 -15.45 23.27 18.08
C VAL A 555 -14.26 24.20 17.86
N ILE A 556 -13.28 23.75 17.09
CA ILE A 556 -12.12 24.54 16.68
C ILE A 556 -12.02 24.59 15.16
N GLY A 557 -11.47 25.68 14.68
CA GLY A 557 -11.00 25.82 13.31
C GLY A 557 -9.51 26.14 13.29
N PHE A 558 -8.80 25.61 12.31
CA PHE A 558 -7.45 26.06 12.01
C PHE A 558 -7.16 25.95 10.51
N ASP A 559 -6.21 26.73 10.05
CA ASP A 559 -5.78 26.78 8.65
C ASP A 559 -4.46 26.02 8.51
N PRO A 560 -4.45 24.82 7.88
CA PRO A 560 -3.22 24.05 7.75
C PRO A 560 -2.18 24.70 6.84
N ALA A 561 -2.54 25.65 5.98
CA ALA A 561 -1.57 26.41 5.18
C ALA A 561 -0.58 27.21 6.06
N THR A 562 -0.89 27.37 7.36
CA THR A 562 -0.02 28.04 8.33
C THR A 562 0.99 27.11 9.01
N ILE A 563 0.91 25.80 8.77
CA ILE A 563 1.87 24.81 9.29
C ILE A 563 3.15 24.95 8.47
N ASP A 564 4.04 25.88 8.85
CA ASP A 564 5.38 26.04 8.29
C ASP A 564 6.39 26.35 9.42
N GLY A 565 6.30 25.60 10.53
CA GLY A 565 7.18 25.72 11.70
C GLY A 565 6.75 26.77 12.74
N ASP A 566 5.62 27.43 12.53
CA ASP A 566 4.94 28.28 13.51
C ASP A 566 3.83 27.49 14.24
N ASP A 567 3.48 27.91 15.47
CA ASP A 567 2.38 27.30 16.24
C ASP A 567 1.04 27.42 15.51
N ILE A 568 0.28 26.32 15.44
CA ILE A 568 -1.08 26.31 14.89
C ILE A 568 -1.98 27.24 15.69
N VAL A 569 -2.56 28.24 15.02
CA VAL A 569 -3.50 29.16 15.65
C VAL A 569 -4.90 28.56 15.60
N LEU A 570 -5.36 28.04 16.75
CA LEU A 570 -6.74 27.59 16.88
C LEU A 570 -7.70 28.78 17.02
N ALA A 571 -8.73 28.82 16.18
CA ALA A 571 -9.88 29.69 16.33
C ALA A 571 -10.97 28.95 17.12
N PRO A 572 -11.16 29.24 18.43
CA PRO A 572 -12.23 28.61 19.20
C PRO A 572 -13.59 29.18 18.77
N TRP A 573 -14.51 28.32 18.37
CA TRP A 573 -15.89 28.69 18.11
C TRP A 573 -16.75 28.35 19.33
N LEU A 574 -16.54 29.13 20.39
CA LEU A 574 -17.24 28.98 21.66
C LEU A 574 -18.74 29.36 21.49
N ASP A 575 -19.62 28.48 21.99
CA ASP A 575 -20.97 28.79 22.50
C ASP A 575 -22.22 28.62 21.62
N ARG A 576 -22.26 27.79 20.55
CA ARG A 576 -23.51 27.67 19.75
C ARG A 576 -24.06 26.29 19.42
N PHE A 577 -23.27 25.23 19.54
CA PHE A 577 -23.78 23.86 19.47
C PHE A 577 -23.76 23.25 20.88
N THR A 578 -24.94 23.08 21.47
CA THR A 578 -25.09 22.37 22.75
C THR A 578 -25.91 21.12 22.51
N PRO A 579 -25.24 20.00 22.20
CA PRO A 579 -25.94 18.76 21.97
C PRO A 579 -26.57 18.22 23.27
N PRO A 580 -27.52 17.30 23.15
CA PRO A 580 -28.04 16.54 24.28
C PRO A 580 -26.93 16.01 25.19
N LYS A 581 -27.16 16.11 26.50
CA LYS A 581 -26.19 15.67 27.51
C LYS A 581 -25.92 14.17 27.39
N GLY A 582 -24.64 13.80 27.27
CA GLY A 582 -24.18 12.41 27.27
C GLY A 582 -23.98 11.80 25.89
N GLU A 583 -24.21 12.57 24.82
CA GLU A 583 -23.79 12.19 23.48
C GLU A 583 -22.30 12.51 23.28
N VAL A 584 -21.73 11.98 22.21
CA VAL A 584 -20.45 12.37 21.61
C VAL A 584 -20.67 12.57 20.12
N VAL A 585 -19.81 13.38 19.49
CA VAL A 585 -19.76 13.44 18.03
C VAL A 585 -19.35 12.06 17.50
N ARG A 586 -20.02 11.64 16.44
CA ARG A 586 -19.81 10.38 15.73
C ARG A 586 -19.46 10.60 14.27
N GLU A 587 -19.84 11.74 13.71
CA GLU A 587 -19.51 12.09 12.34
C GLU A 587 -19.51 13.61 12.14
N LEU A 588 -18.60 14.10 11.29
CA LEU A 588 -18.62 15.45 10.74
C LEU A 588 -18.48 15.39 9.23
N GLN A 589 -19.42 15.97 8.49
CA GLN A 589 -19.30 16.08 7.04
C GLN A 589 -19.70 17.46 6.54
N GLN A 590 -18.99 17.89 5.50
CA GLN A 590 -19.38 19.04 4.70
C GLN A 590 -20.31 18.53 3.61
N ILE A 591 -21.51 19.10 3.55
CA ILE A 591 -22.49 18.72 2.54
C ILE A 591 -22.94 19.95 1.76
N GLU A 592 -22.94 19.89 0.42
CA GLU A 592 -23.44 20.98 -0.42
C GLU A 592 -24.91 20.74 -0.77
N LEU A 593 -25.79 21.59 -0.27
CA LEU A 593 -27.23 21.52 -0.52
C LEU A 593 -27.68 22.70 -1.35
N ALA A 594 -28.08 22.43 -2.59
CA ALA A 594 -28.58 23.43 -3.53
C ALA A 594 -27.64 24.64 -3.70
N GLY A 595 -26.33 24.39 -3.78
CA GLY A 595 -25.31 25.44 -3.91
C GLY A 595 -24.89 26.08 -2.58
N VAL A 596 -25.37 25.57 -1.44
CA VAL A 596 -25.07 26.09 -0.11
C VAL A 596 -24.41 25.00 0.72
N GLN A 597 -23.19 25.27 1.18
CA GLN A 597 -22.48 24.39 2.09
C GLN A 597 -23.15 24.37 3.46
N LYS A 598 -23.28 23.17 4.02
CA LYS A 598 -23.84 22.90 5.33
C LYS A 598 -22.87 21.99 6.08
N LEU A 599 -22.88 22.14 7.40
CA LEU A 599 -22.21 21.22 8.29
C LEU A 599 -23.20 20.17 8.78
N MET A 600 -22.87 18.92 8.60
CA MET A 600 -23.60 17.81 9.17
C MET A 600 -22.85 17.25 10.37
N ILE A 601 -23.56 17.04 11.47
CA ILE A 601 -23.01 16.54 12.73
C ILE A 601 -23.83 15.31 13.13
N GLY A 602 -23.20 14.14 13.06
CA GLY A 602 -23.74 12.90 13.61
C GLY A 602 -23.37 12.78 15.09
N LEU A 603 -24.36 12.47 15.93
CA LEU A 603 -24.20 12.28 17.37
C LEU A 603 -24.62 10.87 17.77
N GLY A 604 -23.93 10.31 18.75
CA GLY A 604 -24.28 9.02 19.33
C GLY A 604 -23.77 8.87 20.76
N LEU A 605 -23.93 7.69 21.32
CA LEU A 605 -23.38 7.36 22.64
C LEU A 605 -21.88 7.07 22.53
N PRO A 606 -21.08 7.30 23.59
CA PRO A 606 -19.71 6.78 23.67
C PRO A 606 -19.65 5.26 23.47
N SER A 607 -18.54 4.73 22.95
CA SER A 607 -18.33 3.27 22.85
C SER A 607 -18.44 2.60 24.24
N GLY A 608 -19.17 1.49 24.32
CA GLY A 608 -19.30 0.68 25.55
C GLY A 608 -20.41 1.10 26.53
N PHE A 609 -21.31 2.01 26.16
CA PHE A 609 -22.46 2.38 26.98
C PHE A 609 -23.74 1.58 26.63
N ASP A 610 -24.27 0.81 27.59
CA ASP A 610 -25.55 0.08 27.49
C ASP A 610 -26.79 0.93 27.86
N GLY A 611 -26.66 2.27 27.82
CA GLY A 611 -27.67 3.22 28.31
C GLY A 611 -28.80 3.54 27.32
N VAL A 612 -29.96 3.94 27.87
CA VAL A 612 -31.12 4.43 27.11
C VAL A 612 -30.91 5.89 26.70
N THR A 613 -31.06 6.18 25.39
CA THR A 613 -31.02 7.51 24.72
C THR A 613 -29.67 8.23 24.88
N VAL A 614 -28.99 8.70 23.84
CA VAL A 614 -29.44 9.65 22.82
C VAL A 614 -28.48 9.53 21.61
N GLY A 615 -28.96 9.81 20.41
CA GLY A 615 -28.14 10.03 19.21
C GLY A 615 -28.97 10.86 18.23
N GLY A 616 -28.31 11.64 17.38
CA GLY A 616 -29.00 12.61 16.55
C GLY A 616 -28.15 13.04 15.37
N LEU A 617 -28.78 13.22 14.23
CA LEU A 617 -28.13 13.76 13.06
C LEU A 617 -28.59 15.19 12.86
N PHE A 618 -27.67 16.14 12.92
CA PHE A 618 -27.95 17.56 12.82
C PHE A 618 -27.40 18.13 11.53
N LEU A 619 -28.24 18.88 10.82
CA LEU A 619 -27.86 19.62 9.63
C LEU A 619 -27.85 21.11 9.90
N CYS A 620 -26.68 21.73 9.92
CA CYS A 620 -26.44 23.11 10.31
C CYS A 620 -26.01 23.99 9.14
N ASP A 621 -26.45 25.24 9.14
CA ASP A 621 -25.74 26.32 8.45
C ASP A 621 -24.35 26.51 9.09
N PHE A 622 -23.36 26.91 8.30
CA PHE A 622 -22.03 27.21 8.83
C PHE A 622 -21.62 28.65 8.53
N ASP A 623 -21.27 29.39 9.58
CA ASP A 623 -20.71 30.74 9.49
C ASP A 623 -19.22 30.66 9.84
N PRO A 624 -18.29 31.09 8.96
CA PRO A 624 -16.85 31.00 9.22
C PRO A 624 -16.36 31.71 10.49
N LEU A 625 -17.09 32.71 10.98
CA LEU A 625 -16.75 33.47 12.18
C LEU A 625 -17.51 32.98 13.41
N ALA A 626 -18.73 32.46 13.22
CA ALA A 626 -19.64 32.08 14.31
C ALA A 626 -19.84 30.58 14.48
N GLY A 627 -19.27 29.74 13.62
CA GLY A 627 -19.41 28.29 13.61
C GLY A 627 -20.81 27.82 13.15
N PRO A 628 -21.24 26.61 13.55
CA PRO A 628 -22.54 26.07 13.16
C PRO A 628 -23.72 26.87 13.73
N THR A 629 -24.72 27.11 12.90
CA THR A 629 -25.97 27.81 13.23
C THR A 629 -27.17 27.13 12.56
N GLY A 630 -28.39 27.42 13.01
CA GLY A 630 -29.60 26.97 12.28
C GLY A 630 -29.79 25.45 12.17
N CYS A 631 -29.25 24.65 13.10
CA CYS A 631 -29.26 23.20 13.01
C CYS A 631 -30.67 22.58 13.03
N VAL A 632 -30.92 21.64 12.11
CA VAL A 632 -32.14 20.84 12.00
C VAL A 632 -31.84 19.39 12.41
N ASP A 633 -32.66 18.82 13.30
CA ASP A 633 -32.60 17.41 13.69
C ASP A 633 -33.24 16.51 12.61
N VAL A 634 -32.38 15.84 11.84
CA VAL A 634 -32.76 14.92 10.76
C VAL A 634 -33.37 13.63 11.32
N SER A 635 -32.92 13.15 12.48
CA SER A 635 -33.48 11.96 13.13
C SER A 635 -34.95 12.18 13.51
N ALA A 636 -35.27 13.35 14.09
CA ALA A 636 -36.64 13.73 14.40
C ALA A 636 -37.49 13.84 13.12
N LYS A 637 -36.93 14.41 12.05
CA LYS A 637 -37.62 14.48 10.75
C LYS A 637 -37.88 13.11 10.15
N LEU A 638 -36.91 12.20 10.18
CA LEU A 638 -37.10 10.84 9.68
C LEU A 638 -38.23 10.11 10.43
N ALA A 639 -38.30 10.26 11.75
CA ALA A 639 -39.36 9.67 12.56
C ALA A 639 -40.77 10.17 12.18
N GLU A 640 -40.89 11.44 11.75
CA GLU A 640 -42.13 12.01 11.22
C GLU A 640 -42.50 11.43 9.84
N LEU A 641 -41.50 11.22 8.98
CA LEU A 641 -41.68 10.85 7.56
C LEU A 641 -41.86 9.35 7.33
N ALA A 642 -41.22 8.52 8.14
CA ALA A 642 -41.25 7.07 8.03
C ALA A 642 -41.64 6.41 9.37
N PRO A 643 -42.84 6.71 9.93
CA PRO A 643 -43.25 6.14 11.21
C PRO A 643 -43.29 4.61 11.15
N ARG A 644 -42.79 3.95 12.19
CA ARG A 644 -42.85 2.49 12.31
C ARG A 644 -44.05 2.07 13.14
N ASP A 645 -44.71 1.01 12.69
CA ASP A 645 -45.85 0.41 13.40
C ASP A 645 -45.45 -0.34 14.67
N ASP A 646 -44.17 -0.70 14.82
CA ASP A 646 -43.63 -1.47 15.94
C ASP A 646 -43.21 -0.61 17.15
N GLY A 647 -43.39 0.71 17.06
CA GLY A 647 -42.99 1.65 18.10
C GLY A 647 -41.47 1.81 18.26
N ALA A 648 -40.67 1.28 17.31
CA ALA A 648 -39.23 1.47 17.34
C ALA A 648 -38.86 2.95 17.12
N THR A 649 -37.79 3.38 17.80
CA THR A 649 -37.22 4.72 17.62
C THR A 649 -36.08 4.67 16.62
N TYR A 650 -35.97 5.73 15.82
CA TYR A 650 -34.82 5.94 14.94
C TYR A 650 -33.74 6.68 15.69
N VAL A 651 -32.52 6.16 15.63
CA VAL A 651 -31.32 6.87 16.05
C VAL A 651 -30.43 6.94 14.83
N CYS A 652 -30.48 8.06 14.12
CA CYS A 652 -29.55 8.32 13.02
C CYS A 652 -28.30 8.96 13.58
N PHE A 653 -27.17 8.39 13.21
CA PHE A 653 -25.86 8.76 13.75
C PHE A 653 -24.85 9.08 12.65
N ASP A 654 -25.22 8.85 11.39
CA ASP A 654 -24.38 9.11 10.23
C ASP A 654 -25.24 9.40 9.00
N ALA A 655 -24.69 10.12 8.03
CA ALA A 655 -25.32 10.43 6.75
C ALA A 655 -24.26 10.80 5.69
N GLY A 656 -24.69 10.96 4.45
CA GLY A 656 -23.85 11.42 3.34
C GLY A 656 -24.71 11.88 2.18
N ILE A 657 -24.14 12.66 1.26
CA ILE A 657 -24.82 13.00 0.01
C ILE A 657 -24.52 11.91 -1.02
N ALA A 658 -25.57 11.40 -1.67
CA ALA A 658 -25.44 10.41 -2.72
C ALA A 658 -26.37 10.65 -3.89
N SER A 659 -25.90 10.32 -5.08
CA SER A 659 -26.70 10.18 -6.30
C SER A 659 -27.26 8.75 -6.34
N MET A 660 -28.31 8.49 -5.55
CA MET A 660 -28.90 7.15 -5.43
C MET A 660 -30.14 7.02 -6.29
N ALA A 661 -30.09 6.17 -7.32
CA ALA A 661 -31.30 5.75 -8.00
C ALA A 661 -32.06 4.71 -7.19
N LEU A 662 -33.39 4.80 -7.16
CA LEU A 662 -34.20 3.62 -6.83
C LEU A 662 -33.99 2.59 -7.92
N ALA A 663 -33.47 1.42 -7.56
CA ALA A 663 -33.19 0.34 -8.48
C ALA A 663 -34.39 0.04 -9.40
N ARG A 664 -34.39 0.65 -10.59
CA ARG A 664 -35.19 0.25 -11.74
C ARG A 664 -34.24 -0.38 -12.71
N ARG A 665 -34.37 -1.70 -12.87
CA ARG A 665 -33.56 -2.49 -13.79
C ARG A 665 -33.48 -1.77 -15.14
N PHE A 666 -32.26 -1.43 -15.57
CA PHE A 666 -31.92 -0.85 -16.87
C PHE A 666 -32.17 0.66 -17.11
N GLU A 667 -32.48 1.45 -16.08
CA GLU A 667 -32.45 2.92 -16.18
C GLU A 667 -31.29 3.44 -15.31
N PRO A 668 -30.19 3.95 -15.90
CA PRO A 668 -29.17 4.65 -15.11
C PRO A 668 -29.83 5.83 -14.38
N PRO A 669 -29.31 6.26 -13.21
CA PRO A 669 -29.80 7.47 -12.54
C PRO A 669 -29.79 8.63 -13.54
N THR A 670 -30.95 9.03 -14.06
CA THR A 670 -31.03 10.15 -15.00
C THR A 670 -31.09 11.43 -14.20
N GLY A 671 -29.93 11.86 -13.66
CA GLY A 671 -29.78 13.16 -13.03
C GLY A 671 -30.75 13.44 -11.89
N ASP A 672 -31.03 12.44 -11.05
CA ASP A 672 -31.65 12.75 -9.76
C ASP A 672 -30.74 13.75 -9.02
N PRO A 673 -31.29 14.78 -8.38
CA PRO A 673 -30.49 15.63 -7.52
C PRO A 673 -29.81 14.73 -6.49
N GLN A 674 -28.57 15.07 -6.14
CA GLN A 674 -27.95 14.58 -4.91
C GLN A 674 -29.00 14.51 -3.80
N GLU A 675 -29.10 13.40 -3.06
CA GLU A 675 -30.04 13.24 -1.96
C GLU A 675 -29.26 12.90 -0.69
N LEU A 676 -29.86 13.16 0.47
CA LEU A 676 -29.26 12.80 1.75
C LEU A 676 -29.51 11.32 2.02
N VAL A 677 -28.46 10.53 2.08
CA VAL A 677 -28.51 9.17 2.63
C VAL A 677 -28.22 9.25 4.11
N VAL A 678 -28.95 8.50 4.93
CA VAL A 678 -28.87 8.55 6.39
C VAL A 678 -28.84 7.14 6.94
N LEU A 679 -27.85 6.84 7.77
CA LEU A 679 -27.72 5.58 8.48
C LEU A 679 -28.36 5.71 9.87
N CYS A 680 -29.35 4.86 10.11
CA CYS A 680 -30.07 4.86 11.38
C CYS A 680 -30.11 3.47 11.99
N SER A 681 -29.81 3.38 13.28
CA SER A 681 -30.11 2.20 14.08
C SER A 681 -31.59 2.25 14.43
N THR A 682 -32.24 1.11 14.32
CA THR A 682 -33.62 0.95 14.80
C THR A 682 -33.58 0.25 16.14
N ARG A 683 -34.24 0.85 17.13
CA ARG A 683 -34.23 0.35 18.51
C ARG A 683 -35.64 0.06 18.99
N THR A 684 -35.82 -1.14 19.53
CA THR A 684 -37.06 -1.53 20.21
C THR A 684 -36.80 -1.62 21.71
N GLU A 685 -37.64 -0.94 22.48
CA GLU A 685 -37.66 -1.07 23.94
C GLU A 685 -38.61 -2.20 24.32
N PHE A 686 -38.10 -3.19 25.05
CA PHE A 686 -38.89 -4.28 25.59
C PHE A 686 -38.52 -4.48 27.07
N ASP A 687 -39.50 -4.23 27.95
CA ASP A 687 -39.33 -4.35 29.41
C ASP A 687 -38.17 -3.49 29.98
N GLY A 688 -38.01 -2.27 29.45
CA GLY A 688 -36.93 -1.35 29.84
C GLY A 688 -35.54 -1.72 29.31
N MET A 689 -35.43 -2.80 28.53
CA MET A 689 -34.22 -3.14 27.78
C MET A 689 -34.33 -2.66 26.33
N VAL A 690 -33.26 -2.07 25.81
CA VAL A 690 -33.21 -1.53 24.45
C VAL A 690 -32.38 -2.47 23.58
N PHE A 691 -32.98 -2.99 22.51
CA PHE A 691 -32.30 -3.86 21.55
C PHE A 691 -32.06 -3.09 20.25
N SER A 692 -30.83 -3.14 19.73
CA SER A 692 -30.54 -2.71 18.36
C SER A 692 -30.98 -3.81 17.40
N ASN A 693 -31.87 -3.48 16.47
CA ASN A 693 -32.37 -4.41 15.45
C ASN A 693 -31.54 -4.34 14.16
N GLY A 694 -30.30 -3.84 14.25
CA GLY A 694 -29.46 -3.53 13.10
C GLY A 694 -29.56 -2.06 12.68
N SER A 695 -28.82 -1.73 11.63
CA SER A 695 -28.76 -0.41 11.05
C SER A 695 -29.45 -0.44 9.67
N THR A 696 -30.03 0.68 9.26
CA THR A 696 -30.76 0.80 7.99
C THR A 696 -30.39 2.12 7.36
N LEU A 697 -30.10 2.08 6.06
CA LEU A 697 -29.89 3.27 5.25
C LEU A 697 -31.23 3.79 4.73
N TYR A 698 -31.44 5.09 4.86
CA TYR A 698 -32.59 5.82 4.35
C TYR A 698 -32.13 6.88 3.36
N ARG A 699 -32.95 7.16 2.36
CA ARG A 699 -32.80 8.24 1.40
C ARG A 699 -33.83 9.32 1.71
N LEU A 700 -33.38 10.56 1.85
CA LEU A 700 -34.20 11.73 2.12
C LEU A 700 -33.88 12.81 1.07
N PRO A 701 -34.89 13.41 0.42
CA PRO A 701 -34.66 14.59 -0.39
C PRO A 701 -34.28 15.78 0.51
N PHE A 702 -33.65 16.78 -0.09
CA PHE A 702 -33.12 17.95 0.61
C PHE A 702 -34.14 18.76 1.42
N ASP A 703 -35.40 18.78 1.00
CA ASP A 703 -36.47 19.46 1.72
C ASP A 703 -37.02 18.64 2.91
N LEU A 704 -36.46 17.45 3.14
CA LEU A 704 -36.87 16.48 4.15
C LEU A 704 -38.38 16.22 4.07
N SER A 705 -38.94 16.14 2.85
CA SER A 705 -40.38 15.96 2.62
C SER A 705 -40.85 14.51 2.58
N ARG A 706 -39.92 13.56 2.38
CA ARG A 706 -40.18 12.12 2.39
C ARG A 706 -38.95 11.39 2.91
N ALA A 707 -39.13 10.14 3.32
CA ALA A 707 -38.01 9.26 3.59
C ALA A 707 -38.28 7.90 2.95
N GLU A 708 -37.25 7.32 2.37
CA GLU A 708 -37.33 6.06 1.67
C GLU A 708 -36.26 5.11 2.19
N ARG A 709 -36.65 3.89 2.54
CA ARG A 709 -35.70 2.89 3.03
C ARG A 709 -34.92 2.31 1.85
N LEU A 710 -33.59 2.27 1.97
CA LEU A 710 -32.68 1.73 0.96
C LEU A 710 -32.35 0.26 1.25
N ILE A 711 -31.51 0.03 2.27
CA ILE A 711 -30.95 -1.27 2.60
C ILE A 711 -30.79 -1.42 4.12
N ASP A 712 -30.93 -2.65 4.61
CA ASP A 712 -30.57 -3.00 5.98
C ASP A 712 -29.11 -3.46 6.00
N VAL A 713 -28.31 -2.84 6.85
CA VAL A 713 -26.88 -3.15 7.02
C VAL A 713 -26.65 -3.71 8.42
N ALA A 714 -25.90 -4.79 8.52
CA ALA A 714 -25.62 -5.43 9.80
C ALA A 714 -24.66 -4.56 10.63
N PHE A 715 -25.06 -4.20 11.85
CA PHE A 715 -24.23 -3.51 12.87
C PHE A 715 -23.27 -2.41 12.37
N ALA A 716 -23.68 -1.65 11.36
CA ALA A 716 -22.92 -0.52 10.86
C ALA A 716 -22.82 0.58 11.92
N ASP A 717 -21.63 1.14 12.10
CA ASP A 717 -21.37 2.24 13.02
C ASP A 717 -20.96 3.54 12.31
N ALA A 718 -20.56 3.45 11.04
CA ALA A 718 -20.36 4.58 10.14
C ALA A 718 -20.59 4.15 8.67
N PHE A 719 -20.85 5.09 7.77
CA PHE A 719 -20.76 4.91 6.33
C PHE A 719 -20.31 6.19 5.61
N GLN A 720 -19.62 5.99 4.50
CA GLN A 720 -19.28 7.03 3.54
C GLN A 720 -20.10 6.81 2.27
N VAL A 721 -20.31 7.90 1.54
CA VAL A 721 -20.72 7.85 0.14
C VAL A 721 -19.59 8.36 -0.74
N GLY A 722 -19.34 7.68 -1.84
CA GLY A 722 -18.50 8.18 -2.91
C GLY A 722 -18.30 7.12 -3.98
N ASP A 723 -17.73 7.50 -5.11
CA ASP A 723 -17.35 6.57 -6.17
C ASP A 723 -16.14 5.73 -5.72
N ALA A 724 -16.42 4.75 -4.85
CA ALA A 724 -15.42 3.86 -4.29
C ALA A 724 -15.05 2.76 -5.28
N THR A 725 -15.74 2.65 -6.42
CA THR A 725 -15.42 1.68 -7.47
C THR A 725 -14.87 2.25 -8.78
N GLY A 726 -14.82 3.57 -8.89
CA GLY A 726 -14.34 4.29 -10.07
C GLY A 726 -15.21 4.10 -11.30
N ASP A 727 -16.49 3.83 -11.11
CA ASP A 727 -17.45 3.59 -12.20
C ASP A 727 -18.29 4.83 -12.57
N GLY A 728 -18.03 5.94 -11.90
CA GLY A 728 -18.73 7.21 -12.01
C GLY A 728 -20.01 7.28 -11.17
N ILE A 729 -20.29 6.30 -10.30
CA ILE A 729 -21.50 6.24 -9.46
C ILE A 729 -21.11 6.18 -7.98
N ASP A 730 -21.84 6.96 -7.17
CA ASP A 730 -21.70 6.94 -5.72
C ASP A 730 -22.00 5.56 -5.13
N ASP A 731 -21.00 4.89 -4.58
CA ASP A 731 -21.11 3.68 -3.76
C ASP A 731 -21.31 4.03 -2.28
N ILE A 732 -21.78 3.05 -1.50
CA ILE A 732 -21.89 3.17 -0.05
C ILE A 732 -20.81 2.29 0.59
N VAL A 733 -19.88 2.92 1.29
CA VAL A 733 -18.82 2.23 2.02
C VAL A 733 -19.18 2.22 3.50
N VAL A 734 -19.46 1.06 4.07
CA VAL A 734 -19.91 0.92 5.45
C VAL A 734 -18.80 0.37 6.33
N ARG A 735 -18.61 0.97 7.50
CA ARG A 735 -17.76 0.40 8.55
C ARG A 735 -18.60 -0.44 9.50
N GLU A 736 -18.14 -1.67 9.74
CA GLU A 736 -18.76 -2.60 10.67
C GLU A 736 -17.98 -2.63 11.99
N GLY A 737 -18.44 -1.86 12.97
CA GLY A 737 -17.71 -1.61 14.23
C GLY A 737 -17.40 -2.85 15.08
N ALA A 738 -18.08 -3.99 14.86
CA ALA A 738 -17.77 -5.24 15.59
C ALA A 738 -16.63 -6.04 14.95
N PHE A 739 -16.37 -5.87 13.66
CA PHE A 739 -15.48 -6.74 12.88
C PHE A 739 -14.30 -6.02 12.22
N GLN A 740 -14.16 -4.69 12.43
CA GLN A 740 -13.10 -3.88 11.81
C GLN A 740 -13.02 -4.09 10.29
N ALA A 741 -14.21 -4.23 9.71
CA ALA A 741 -14.43 -4.52 8.31
C ALA A 741 -14.97 -3.27 7.63
N ILE A 742 -14.49 -3.03 6.42
CA ILE A 742 -15.10 -2.08 5.48
C ILE A 742 -15.85 -2.91 4.44
N THR A 743 -17.15 -2.65 4.28
CA THR A 743 -18.02 -3.31 3.30
C THR A 743 -18.46 -2.29 2.25
N ILE A 744 -18.12 -2.53 0.98
CA ILE A 744 -18.55 -1.68 -0.14
C ILE A 744 -19.84 -2.23 -0.76
N TYR A 745 -20.91 -1.42 -0.73
CA TYR A 745 -22.19 -1.69 -1.39
C TYR A 745 -22.25 -0.94 -2.71
N ARG A 746 -22.08 -1.68 -3.81
CA ARG A 746 -22.00 -1.11 -5.16
C ARG A 746 -23.36 -0.73 -5.74
N GLN A 747 -23.47 0.43 -6.39
CA GLN A 747 -24.67 0.77 -7.17
C GLN A 747 -24.65 0.10 -8.56
N CYS A 748 -25.80 -0.40 -9.03
CA CYS A 748 -25.86 -1.13 -10.30
C CYS A 748 -25.78 -0.18 -11.51
N THR A 749 -24.72 -0.24 -12.31
CA THR A 749 -24.73 0.41 -13.64
C THR A 749 -25.50 -0.42 -14.67
N SER A 750 -26.06 0.22 -15.69
CA SER A 750 -26.75 -0.47 -16.82
C SER A 750 -25.89 -1.48 -17.60
N ARG A 751 -24.57 -1.51 -17.37
CA ARG A 751 -23.60 -2.39 -18.03
C ARG A 751 -23.39 -3.71 -17.31
N ASP A 752 -23.67 -3.77 -16.00
CA ASP A 752 -23.43 -4.98 -15.23
C ASP A 752 -24.71 -5.82 -15.12
N ARG A 753 -24.70 -7.01 -15.74
CA ARG A 753 -25.89 -7.90 -15.82
C ARG A 753 -26.16 -8.64 -14.51
N THR A 754 -25.22 -8.62 -13.58
CA THR A 754 -25.30 -9.35 -12.30
C THR A 754 -25.81 -8.51 -11.14
N CYS A 755 -25.87 -7.19 -11.28
CA CYS A 755 -26.25 -6.30 -10.20
C CYS A 755 -27.77 -6.05 -10.24
N GLY A 756 -28.51 -6.56 -9.26
CA GLY A 756 -29.95 -6.30 -9.15
C GLY A 756 -30.50 -6.53 -7.76
N PHE A 757 -30.96 -5.47 -7.10
CA PHE A 757 -31.85 -5.55 -5.94
C PHE A 757 -33.23 -6.04 -6.42
N GLY A 758 -33.45 -7.36 -6.34
CA GLY A 758 -34.61 -8.02 -6.91
C GLY A 758 -35.91 -7.73 -6.14
N THR A 759 -36.85 -7.03 -6.78
CA THR A 759 -38.27 -7.09 -6.41
C THR A 759 -38.93 -8.26 -7.14
N GLY A 760 -39.09 -9.39 -6.43
CA GLY A 760 -40.07 -10.46 -6.67
C GLY A 760 -40.18 -11.06 -8.08
N ALA A 761 -39.53 -12.21 -8.31
CA ALA A 761 -39.94 -13.16 -9.34
C ALA A 761 -40.73 -14.33 -8.71
N GLU A 762 -41.97 -14.53 -9.16
CA GLU A 762 -42.77 -15.72 -8.82
C GLU A 762 -42.08 -17.00 -9.34
N PRO A 763 -42.15 -18.12 -8.60
CA PRO A 763 -41.62 -19.38 -9.08
C PRO A 763 -42.55 -19.96 -10.15
N SER A 764 -42.10 -19.97 -11.41
CA SER A 764 -42.73 -20.79 -12.44
C SER A 764 -42.44 -22.27 -12.19
N VAL A 765 -43.40 -22.95 -11.56
CA VAL A 765 -43.51 -24.40 -11.59
C VAL A 765 -43.88 -24.82 -13.02
N GLY A 766 -43.05 -25.64 -13.66
CA GLY A 766 -43.39 -26.24 -14.95
C GLY A 766 -42.30 -27.19 -15.47
N GLY A 767 -42.46 -28.48 -15.20
CA GLY A 767 -41.52 -29.52 -15.60
C GLY A 767 -41.55 -29.88 -17.09
N LYS A 768 -40.38 -30.19 -17.63
CA LYS A 768 -39.98 -31.52 -18.13
C LYS A 768 -38.49 -31.54 -18.38
#